data_AF-A0A0A8URH6-F1
#
_entry.id   AF-A0A0A8URH6-F1
#
_cell.length_a   1.000
_cell.length_b   1.000
_cell.length_c   1.000
_cell.angle_alpha   90.00
_cell.angle_beta   90.00
_cell.angle_gamma   90.00
#
_symmetry.space_group_name_H-M   'P 1'
#
loop_
_entity.id
_entity.type
_entity.pdbx_description
1 polymer ?
#
loop_
_entity_poly.entity_id
_entity_poly.type
_entity_poly.pdbx_seq_one_letter_code
_entity_poly.pdbx_strand_id
1 'polypeptide(L)'
;MQALSSVGLRMKFLEVAELLIPGYNLLSKKDRDDFEKSPPGKTLTSVVSEITTSLNELQNSFAWWQYFILNIDEKLTIKKQEISAKKTQLIHQIEADKEYKTLIRAIILVLLPETCADFALLNEEEKNRLADAQFSQKLLSLIPLDRKIHKLYNEFPVSSMWQREGQSGAINEQITLLEQEKENIIKEWRMQFATLAEVSELRDVIAKEKDRARLAKIQSELTHLGRRVDELAEFFDWIKLAPSAVSEIKEQYSRALHQGVLDTAKIEKDELILLIFHRLEQATRNQFDYVNLHYFNLEQSRLLADLVLDAFNSQNVLQIDSWLGNYQKKLAKKLHHDLLLINNKLWTSSSQPQGELLGSLSSLFWHSKTVEKSKEFLNKLADAHAFIQATGFSTQNESSFLAIIDIYNYGRTAEQIAETRRIISSILAPFAPLYAEYRDIAFYEKNNYLKILRTVMPLLIVAAFVTLVAALLAPLAIPELAFTVILIPALFLGLALATKYVAIKDNLYKTLREIYYGGPFEIPEFQVNARMAAIFTTEENAECIRNFYVEELQRCDQIEVLFQSKGDDGLLRQNELEQRKENLVRRHTLCLEWYDIHSNVNLGYEKVPQLVLNRLVETGHREYEALKTTLQKEFPKVEDTITVVTRKLKTPSETELQKSVVSSPGKSNYPMLSKNYSPSLFKPVQSLAHKMGAQHLDAVATMIQLQA
;
A
#
# COMPACT_ATOMS: atom_id res chain seq x y z
N MET A 1 36.48 -90.31 3.96
CA MET A 1 35.32 -90.22 3.05
C MET A 1 34.83 -88.79 2.79
N GLN A 2 35.03 -87.81 3.68
CA GLN A 2 34.63 -86.40 3.43
C GLN A 2 35.61 -85.60 2.53
N ALA A 3 36.84 -86.06 2.30
CA ALA A 3 37.79 -85.40 1.38
C ALA A 3 37.50 -85.64 -0.12
N LEU A 4 36.55 -86.52 -0.46
CA LEU A 4 36.15 -86.80 -1.84
C LEU A 4 35.08 -85.84 -2.37
N SER A 5 34.39 -85.09 -1.50
CA SER A 5 33.40 -84.09 -1.93
C SER A 5 34.04 -82.75 -2.30
N SER A 6 35.23 -82.43 -1.79
CA SER A 6 35.93 -81.15 -2.06
C SER A 6 36.63 -81.09 -3.43
N VAL A 7 36.70 -82.21 -4.17
CA VAL A 7 37.27 -82.24 -5.53
C VAL A 7 36.19 -82.08 -6.63
N GLY A 8 34.90 -81.97 -6.27
CA GLY A 8 33.84 -81.61 -7.22
C GLY A 8 33.65 -82.59 -8.38
N LEU A 9 33.94 -83.88 -8.18
CA LEU A 9 33.90 -84.90 -9.24
C LEU A 9 32.55 -85.62 -9.38
N ARG A 10 31.59 -85.38 -8.47
CA ARG A 10 30.24 -85.95 -8.54
C ARG A 10 29.22 -84.85 -8.86
N MET A 11 29.22 -84.40 -10.11
CA MET A 11 28.27 -83.38 -10.55
C MET A 11 26.91 -84.02 -10.85
N LYS A 12 25.84 -83.43 -10.31
CA LYS A 12 24.47 -83.83 -10.67
C LYS A 12 24.16 -83.35 -12.08
N PHE A 13 23.21 -84.01 -12.76
CA PHE A 13 22.77 -83.65 -14.13
C PHE A 13 22.60 -82.14 -14.32
N LEU A 14 21.93 -81.48 -13.36
CA LEU A 14 21.65 -80.05 -13.37
C LEU A 14 22.90 -79.16 -13.28
N GLU A 15 23.94 -79.61 -12.56
CA GLU A 15 25.21 -78.87 -12.44
C GLU A 15 26.05 -78.95 -13.71
N VAL A 16 25.95 -80.07 -14.45
CA VAL A 16 26.58 -80.26 -15.75
C VAL A 16 25.81 -79.49 -16.83
N ALA A 17 24.49 -79.54 -16.80
CA ALA A 17 23.63 -78.77 -17.71
C ALA A 17 23.88 -77.24 -17.57
N GLU A 18 24.04 -76.75 -16.34
CA GLU A 18 24.40 -75.35 -16.03
C GLU A 18 25.77 -74.93 -16.58
N LEU A 19 26.74 -75.86 -16.65
CA LEU A 19 28.06 -75.57 -17.25
C LEU A 19 27.96 -75.39 -18.76
N LEU A 20 27.09 -76.17 -19.40
CA LEU A 20 26.85 -76.13 -20.84
C LEU A 20 25.99 -74.94 -21.25
N ILE A 21 24.86 -74.71 -20.55
CA ILE A 21 23.95 -73.58 -20.74
C ILE A 21 23.89 -72.78 -19.43
N PRO A 22 24.54 -71.60 -19.35
CA PRO A 22 24.48 -70.75 -18.16
C PRO A 22 23.04 -70.34 -17.84
N GLY A 23 22.60 -70.53 -16.59
CA GLY A 23 21.29 -70.14 -16.09
C GLY A 23 20.20 -71.20 -16.25
N TYR A 24 20.54 -72.40 -16.72
CA TYR A 24 19.62 -73.53 -16.83
C TYR A 24 18.97 -73.91 -15.49
N ASN A 25 19.70 -73.71 -14.38
CA ASN A 25 19.22 -73.94 -13.03
C ASN A 25 18.22 -72.89 -12.52
N LEU A 26 18.19 -71.70 -13.12
CA LEU A 26 17.26 -70.61 -12.78
C LEU A 26 15.85 -70.89 -13.30
N LEU A 27 15.73 -71.82 -14.26
CA LEU A 27 14.46 -72.18 -14.87
C LEU A 27 13.61 -73.08 -13.98
N SER A 28 12.29 -72.91 -14.11
CA SER A 28 11.33 -73.78 -13.44
C SER A 28 11.51 -75.23 -13.88
N LYS A 29 11.06 -76.18 -13.05
CA LYS A 29 11.13 -77.61 -13.40
C LYS A 29 10.34 -77.91 -14.69
N LYS A 30 9.21 -77.21 -14.89
CA LYS A 30 8.36 -77.36 -16.07
C LYS A 30 9.08 -76.96 -17.35
N ASP A 31 9.72 -75.78 -17.36
CA ASP A 31 10.41 -75.27 -18.57
C ASP A 31 11.59 -76.15 -18.96
N ARG A 32 12.27 -76.74 -17.96
CA ARG A 32 13.33 -77.73 -18.19
C ARG A 32 12.78 -79.03 -18.76
N ASP A 33 11.73 -79.60 -18.16
CA ASP A 33 11.11 -80.84 -18.63
C ASP A 33 10.56 -80.70 -20.05
N ASP A 34 10.06 -79.51 -20.42
CA ASP A 34 9.55 -79.22 -21.77
C ASP A 34 10.70 -79.06 -22.77
N PHE A 35 11.81 -78.40 -22.39
CA PHE A 35 13.00 -78.31 -23.23
C PHE A 35 13.67 -79.67 -23.43
N GLU A 36 13.84 -80.50 -22.39
CA GLU A 36 14.49 -81.82 -22.48
C GLU A 36 13.79 -82.79 -23.44
N LYS A 37 12.48 -82.62 -23.68
CA LYS A 37 11.71 -83.41 -24.65
C LYS A 37 11.93 -82.97 -26.10
N SER A 38 12.39 -81.75 -26.31
CA SER A 38 12.65 -81.18 -27.64
C SER A 38 13.90 -81.79 -28.30
N PRO A 39 14.05 -81.72 -29.63
CA PRO A 39 15.26 -82.17 -30.32
C PRO A 39 16.57 -81.59 -29.75
N PRO A 40 16.72 -80.26 -29.52
CA PRO A 40 17.94 -79.72 -28.92
C PRO A 40 18.12 -80.13 -27.44
N GLY A 41 17.03 -80.32 -26.70
CA GLY A 41 17.09 -80.83 -25.32
C GLY A 41 17.52 -82.29 -25.23
N LYS A 42 17.15 -83.14 -26.21
CA LYS A 42 17.67 -84.51 -26.32
C LYS A 42 19.18 -84.53 -26.60
N THR A 43 19.66 -83.59 -27.42
CA THR A 43 21.10 -83.40 -27.65
C THR A 43 21.81 -82.94 -26.36
N LEU A 44 21.23 -81.99 -25.63
CA LEU A 44 21.75 -81.55 -24.32
C LEU A 44 21.79 -82.73 -23.33
N THR A 45 20.70 -83.47 -23.15
CA THR A 45 20.64 -84.60 -22.20
C THR A 45 21.64 -85.70 -22.56
N SER A 46 21.83 -85.98 -23.85
CA SER A 46 22.88 -86.88 -24.36
C SER A 46 24.27 -86.39 -23.96
N VAL A 47 24.62 -85.14 -24.28
CA VAL A 47 25.95 -84.57 -23.96
C VAL A 47 26.16 -84.48 -22.45
N VAL A 48 25.14 -84.11 -21.67
CA VAL A 48 25.20 -84.10 -20.20
C VAL A 48 25.44 -85.52 -19.66
N SER A 49 24.73 -86.53 -20.17
CA SER A 49 24.93 -87.91 -19.74
C SER A 49 26.33 -88.44 -20.12
N GLU A 50 26.85 -88.07 -21.28
CA GLU A 50 28.20 -88.43 -21.73
C GLU A 50 29.28 -87.79 -20.85
N ILE A 51 29.14 -86.50 -20.53
CA ILE A 51 30.05 -85.79 -19.63
C ILE A 51 29.96 -86.36 -18.21
N THR A 52 28.75 -86.63 -17.73
CA THR A 52 28.53 -87.20 -16.38
C THR A 52 29.14 -88.60 -16.28
N THR A 53 28.99 -89.43 -17.32
CA THR A 53 29.58 -90.77 -17.39
C THR A 53 31.09 -90.68 -17.44
N SER A 54 31.64 -89.80 -18.28
CA SER A 54 33.09 -89.58 -18.39
C SER A 54 33.71 -89.04 -17.09
N LEU A 55 33.01 -88.17 -16.35
CA LEU A 55 33.45 -87.68 -15.04
C LEU A 55 33.42 -88.79 -13.98
N ASN A 56 32.39 -89.65 -13.99
CA ASN A 56 32.30 -90.79 -13.08
C ASN A 56 33.36 -91.87 -13.39
N GLU A 57 33.65 -92.15 -14.66
CA GLU A 57 34.72 -93.05 -15.08
C GLU A 57 36.09 -92.53 -14.66
N LEU A 58 36.34 -91.23 -14.85
CA LEU A 58 37.55 -90.57 -14.40
C LEU A 58 37.69 -90.68 -12.88
N GLN A 59 36.61 -90.46 -12.12
CA GLN A 59 36.60 -90.61 -10.68
C GLN A 59 36.93 -92.05 -10.23
N ASN A 60 36.34 -93.04 -10.90
CA ASN A 60 36.57 -94.46 -10.61
C ASN A 60 37.96 -94.95 -11.06
N SER A 61 38.63 -94.21 -11.96
CA SER A 61 39.98 -94.52 -12.45
C SER A 61 41.11 -94.13 -11.50
N PHE A 62 40.83 -93.29 -10.49
CA PHE A 62 41.83 -92.86 -9.51
C PHE A 62 41.80 -93.74 -8.25
N ALA A 63 42.91 -94.42 -7.98
CA ALA A 63 43.12 -95.03 -6.67
C ALA A 63 43.40 -93.93 -5.61
N TRP A 64 42.95 -94.13 -4.37
CA TRP A 64 43.06 -93.13 -3.30
C TRP A 64 44.50 -92.61 -3.05
N TRP A 65 45.52 -93.42 -3.35
CA TRP A 65 46.93 -93.06 -3.23
C TRP A 65 47.47 -92.25 -4.42
N GLN A 66 46.83 -92.28 -5.59
CA GLN A 66 47.21 -91.49 -6.77
C GLN A 66 46.94 -90.00 -6.58
N TYR A 67 46.10 -89.63 -5.60
CA TYR A 67 45.89 -88.24 -5.17
C TYR A 67 47.12 -87.54 -4.60
N PHE A 68 48.14 -88.31 -4.21
CA PHE A 68 49.35 -87.77 -3.57
C PHE A 68 50.59 -87.77 -4.49
N ILE A 69 50.55 -88.42 -5.66
CA ILE A 69 51.75 -88.73 -6.47
C ILE A 69 51.66 -88.23 -7.92
N LEU A 70 50.47 -87.93 -8.46
CA LEU A 70 50.30 -87.56 -9.87
C LEU A 70 49.74 -86.14 -10.09
N ASN A 71 50.10 -85.54 -11.23
CA ASN A 71 49.56 -84.30 -11.82
C ASN A 71 48.03 -84.42 -12.10
N ILE A 72 47.23 -84.50 -11.05
CA ILE A 72 45.77 -84.52 -11.15
C ILE A 72 45.23 -83.22 -11.72
N ASP A 73 45.92 -82.10 -11.43
CA ASP A 73 45.59 -80.80 -12.01
C ASP A 73 45.68 -80.80 -13.54
N GLU A 74 46.65 -81.52 -14.13
CA GLU A 74 46.80 -81.62 -15.59
C GLU A 74 45.69 -82.47 -16.23
N LYS A 75 45.25 -83.55 -15.57
CA LYS A 75 44.11 -84.35 -16.05
C LYS A 75 42.78 -83.60 -15.88
N LEU A 76 42.63 -82.81 -14.82
CA LEU A 76 41.47 -81.95 -14.61
C LEU A 76 41.42 -80.77 -15.60
N THR A 77 42.56 -80.18 -15.97
CA THR A 77 42.61 -79.13 -17.00
C THR A 77 42.27 -79.69 -18.38
N ILE A 78 42.77 -80.87 -18.74
CA ILE A 78 42.39 -81.57 -19.98
C ILE A 78 40.88 -81.84 -20.01
N LYS A 79 40.28 -82.30 -18.90
CA LYS A 79 38.82 -82.51 -18.83
C LYS A 79 38.01 -81.21 -18.87
N LYS A 80 38.50 -80.12 -18.27
CA LYS A 80 37.89 -78.79 -18.41
C LYS A 80 37.93 -78.32 -19.88
N GLN A 81 39.04 -78.56 -20.57
CA GLN A 81 39.17 -78.26 -21.99
C GLN A 81 38.21 -79.12 -22.83
N GLU A 82 38.08 -80.42 -22.55
CA GLU A 82 37.12 -81.30 -23.22
C GLU A 82 35.66 -80.86 -23.00
N ILE A 83 35.28 -80.49 -21.77
CA ILE A 83 33.95 -79.95 -21.47
C ILE A 83 33.71 -78.63 -22.22
N SER A 84 34.71 -77.77 -22.32
CA SER A 84 34.61 -76.52 -23.08
C SER A 84 34.45 -76.77 -24.59
N ALA A 85 35.17 -77.75 -25.15
CA ALA A 85 35.05 -78.14 -26.55
C ALA A 85 33.66 -78.74 -26.84
N LYS A 86 33.16 -79.62 -25.97
CA LYS A 86 31.81 -80.18 -26.04
C LYS A 86 30.72 -79.12 -25.89
N LYS A 87 30.93 -78.11 -25.04
CA LYS A 87 30.05 -76.94 -24.93
C LYS A 87 29.99 -76.17 -26.24
N THR A 88 31.14 -75.82 -26.82
CA THR A 88 31.19 -75.08 -28.10
C THR A 88 30.53 -75.87 -29.23
N GLN A 89 30.76 -77.18 -29.29
CA GLN A 89 30.15 -78.06 -30.27
C GLN A 89 28.63 -78.17 -30.08
N LEU A 90 28.16 -78.33 -28.84
CA LEU A 90 26.73 -78.38 -28.51
C LEU A 90 26.04 -77.07 -28.89
N ILE A 91 26.59 -75.91 -28.49
CA ILE A 91 26.02 -74.60 -28.81
C ILE A 91 25.93 -74.43 -30.33
N HIS A 92 27.01 -74.73 -31.08
CA HIS A 92 26.98 -74.66 -32.54
C HIS A 92 25.90 -75.55 -33.18
N GLN A 93 25.54 -76.67 -32.55
CA GLN A 93 24.49 -77.57 -33.06
C GLN A 93 23.07 -77.07 -32.78
N ILE A 94 22.86 -76.36 -31.66
CA ILE A 94 21.51 -75.99 -31.18
C ILE A 94 21.20 -74.49 -31.26
N GLU A 95 22.19 -73.64 -31.54
CA GLU A 95 22.04 -72.16 -31.49
C GLU A 95 20.98 -71.62 -32.45
N ALA A 96 20.78 -72.29 -33.60
CA ALA A 96 19.78 -71.90 -34.59
C ALA A 96 18.35 -72.35 -34.21
N ASP A 97 18.19 -73.30 -33.28
CA ASP A 97 16.90 -73.91 -32.96
C ASP A 97 15.99 -72.95 -32.17
N LYS A 98 14.68 -73.02 -32.48
CA LYS A 98 13.67 -72.14 -31.87
C LYS A 98 13.47 -72.45 -30.40
N GLU A 99 13.53 -73.71 -30.02
CA GLU A 99 13.38 -74.18 -28.64
C GLU A 99 14.56 -73.75 -27.78
N TYR A 100 15.78 -73.73 -28.32
CA TYR A 100 16.97 -73.21 -27.64
C TYR A 100 16.86 -71.68 -27.44
N LYS A 101 16.46 -70.93 -28.47
CA LYS A 101 16.22 -69.48 -28.32
C LYS A 101 15.14 -69.17 -27.29
N THR A 102 14.09 -69.99 -27.22
CA THR A 102 13.02 -69.85 -26.22
C THR A 102 13.52 -70.10 -24.80
N LEU A 103 14.38 -71.10 -24.62
CA LEU A 103 15.06 -71.38 -23.35
C LEU A 103 15.94 -70.19 -22.91
N ILE A 104 16.78 -69.67 -23.82
CA ILE A 104 17.66 -68.54 -23.54
C ILE A 104 16.86 -67.28 -23.17
N ARG A 105 15.78 -66.99 -23.89
CA ARG A 105 14.86 -65.90 -23.53
C ARG A 105 14.29 -66.07 -22.13
N ALA A 106 13.86 -67.28 -21.75
CA ALA A 106 13.34 -67.54 -20.40
C ALA A 106 14.40 -67.27 -19.32
N ILE A 107 15.67 -67.58 -19.58
CA ILE A 107 16.78 -67.26 -18.67
C ILE A 107 17.00 -65.74 -18.60
N ILE A 108 17.02 -65.04 -19.73
CA ILE A 108 17.22 -63.58 -19.76
C ILE A 108 16.08 -62.84 -19.04
N LEU A 109 14.83 -63.28 -19.19
CA LEU A 109 13.67 -62.70 -18.49
C LEU A 109 13.80 -62.77 -16.96
N VAL A 110 14.51 -63.77 -16.44
CA VAL A 110 14.81 -63.88 -14.99
C VAL A 110 15.90 -62.89 -14.56
N LEU A 111 16.84 -62.55 -15.45
CA LEU A 111 17.96 -61.63 -15.16
C LEU A 111 17.61 -60.15 -15.34
N LEU A 112 16.67 -59.82 -16.24
CA LEU A 112 16.33 -58.43 -16.59
C LEU A 112 15.82 -57.55 -15.43
N PRO A 113 15.03 -58.07 -14.45
CA PRO A 113 14.61 -57.27 -13.29
C PRO A 113 15.77 -56.73 -12.45
N GLU A 114 16.89 -57.46 -12.38
CA GLU A 114 18.07 -57.05 -11.61
C GLU A 114 18.88 -55.96 -12.33
N THR A 115 18.81 -55.90 -13.66
CA THR A 115 19.58 -54.95 -14.47
C THR A 115 18.79 -53.68 -14.81
N CYS A 116 17.48 -53.80 -15.02
CA CYS A 116 16.56 -52.73 -15.38
C CYS A 116 15.32 -52.73 -14.46
N ALA A 117 15.30 -51.85 -13.45
CA ALA A 117 14.16 -51.72 -12.53
C ALA A 117 12.85 -51.34 -13.24
N ASP A 118 12.93 -50.64 -14.37
CA ASP A 118 11.78 -50.22 -15.17
C ASP A 118 11.17 -51.36 -16.01
N PHE A 119 11.78 -52.56 -16.01
CA PHE A 119 11.29 -53.75 -16.71
C PHE A 119 9.85 -54.14 -16.32
N ALA A 120 9.44 -53.82 -15.08
CA ALA A 120 8.09 -54.08 -14.59
C ALA A 120 7.00 -53.27 -15.31
N LEU A 121 7.36 -52.16 -15.97
CA LEU A 121 6.42 -51.27 -16.66
C LEU A 121 6.05 -51.75 -18.07
N LEU A 122 6.74 -52.76 -18.59
CA LEU A 122 6.50 -53.33 -19.92
C LEU A 122 5.44 -54.44 -19.87
N ASN A 123 4.68 -54.61 -20.95
CA ASN A 123 3.80 -55.78 -21.10
C ASN A 123 4.58 -57.06 -21.48
N GLU A 124 3.93 -58.22 -21.45
CA GLU A 124 4.63 -59.50 -21.71
C GLU A 124 5.25 -59.60 -23.11
N GLU A 125 4.63 -59.00 -24.14
CA GLU A 125 5.19 -58.99 -25.49
C GLU A 125 6.45 -58.10 -25.59
N GLU A 126 6.43 -56.96 -24.93
CA GLU A 126 7.54 -56.01 -24.85
C GLU A 126 8.71 -56.56 -24.02
N LYS A 127 8.40 -57.25 -22.90
CA LYS A 127 9.41 -57.99 -22.11
C LYS A 127 10.10 -59.05 -22.96
N ASN A 128 9.33 -59.81 -23.75
CA ASN A 128 9.88 -60.80 -24.66
C ASN A 128 10.77 -60.15 -25.74
N ARG A 129 10.35 -59.02 -26.33
CA ARG A 129 11.18 -58.26 -27.29
C ARG A 129 12.49 -57.78 -26.68
N LEU A 130 12.48 -57.28 -25.44
CA LEU A 130 13.69 -56.85 -24.74
C LEU A 130 14.63 -58.03 -24.43
N ALA A 131 14.07 -59.18 -24.06
CA ALA A 131 14.83 -60.40 -23.81
C ALA A 131 15.42 -61.02 -25.09
N ASP A 132 14.72 -60.91 -26.22
CA ASP A 132 15.17 -61.38 -27.54
C ASP A 132 16.23 -60.45 -28.19
N ALA A 133 16.45 -59.26 -27.66
CA ALA A 133 17.44 -58.32 -28.18
C ALA A 133 18.87 -58.87 -28.06
N GLN A 134 19.69 -58.70 -29.11
CA GLN A 134 21.04 -59.27 -29.18
C GLN A 134 21.94 -58.83 -28.02
N PHE A 135 21.83 -57.56 -27.59
CA PHE A 135 22.61 -57.06 -26.47
C PHE A 135 22.19 -57.64 -25.12
N SER A 136 20.94 -58.10 -24.96
CA SER A 136 20.46 -58.75 -23.74
C SER A 136 21.06 -60.14 -23.53
N GLN A 137 21.52 -60.80 -24.61
CA GLN A 137 22.25 -62.06 -24.50
C GLN A 137 23.57 -61.92 -23.72
N LYS A 138 24.17 -60.72 -23.69
CA LYS A 138 25.36 -60.43 -22.86
C LYS A 138 25.09 -60.62 -21.37
N LEU A 139 23.84 -60.51 -20.91
CA LEU A 139 23.48 -60.73 -19.50
C LEU A 139 23.73 -62.18 -19.06
N LEU A 140 23.77 -63.15 -19.98
CA LEU A 140 24.11 -64.54 -19.64
C LEU A 140 25.54 -64.68 -19.08
N SER A 141 26.42 -63.72 -19.34
CA SER A 141 27.77 -63.68 -18.77
C SER A 141 27.80 -63.30 -17.28
N LEU A 142 26.70 -62.77 -16.73
CA LEU A 142 26.56 -62.47 -15.31
C LEU A 142 26.50 -63.75 -14.45
N ILE A 143 25.83 -64.79 -14.95
CA ILE A 143 25.63 -66.06 -14.24
C ILE A 143 26.97 -66.76 -13.87
N PRO A 144 27.94 -66.95 -14.79
CA PRO A 144 29.23 -67.53 -14.42
C PRO A 144 30.06 -66.60 -13.51
N LEU A 145 29.88 -65.28 -13.58
CA LEU A 145 30.53 -64.32 -12.66
C LEU A 145 29.96 -64.45 -11.25
N ASP A 146 28.64 -64.45 -11.10
CA ASP A 146 27.96 -64.64 -9.81
C ASP A 146 28.32 -65.98 -9.17
N ARG A 147 28.52 -67.03 -9.98
CA ARG A 147 29.01 -68.32 -9.49
C ARG A 147 30.46 -68.26 -9.01
N LYS A 148 31.36 -67.54 -9.70
CA LYS A 148 32.75 -67.34 -9.24
C LYS A 148 32.77 -66.55 -7.94
N ILE A 149 31.99 -65.47 -7.86
CA ILE A 149 31.82 -64.64 -6.66
C ILE A 149 31.30 -65.49 -5.50
N HIS A 150 30.22 -66.25 -5.69
CA HIS A 150 29.67 -67.14 -4.65
C HIS A 150 30.63 -68.26 -4.23
N LYS A 151 31.43 -68.83 -5.15
CA LYS A 151 32.45 -69.82 -4.79
C LYS A 151 33.54 -69.20 -3.92
N LEU A 152 34.03 -68.01 -4.28
CA LEU A 152 35.04 -67.29 -3.49
C LEU A 152 34.50 -66.90 -2.10
N TYR A 153 33.24 -66.46 -2.00
CA TYR A 153 32.58 -66.21 -0.71
C TYR A 153 32.40 -67.49 0.13
N ASN A 154 32.07 -68.63 -0.49
CA ASN A 154 31.86 -69.92 0.19
C ASN A 154 33.14 -70.70 0.51
N GLU A 155 34.27 -70.39 -0.15
CA GLU A 155 35.60 -70.91 0.18
C GLU A 155 36.22 -70.16 1.38
N PHE A 156 35.73 -68.95 1.67
CA PHE A 156 36.17 -68.07 2.76
C PHE A 156 35.96 -68.59 4.20
N PRO A 157 34.96 -69.43 4.56
CA PRO A 157 34.78 -69.88 5.94
C PRO A 157 35.62 -71.12 6.31
N VAL A 158 36.28 -71.81 5.37
CA VAL A 158 36.77 -73.19 5.61
C VAL A 158 38.29 -73.32 5.75
N SER A 159 39.11 -72.34 5.37
CA SER A 159 40.56 -72.43 5.60
C SER A 159 40.94 -71.91 7.01
N SER A 160 41.71 -72.73 7.73
CA SER A 160 42.17 -72.53 9.11
C SER A 160 42.77 -71.13 9.35
N MET A 161 42.55 -70.58 10.56
CA MET A 161 42.93 -69.24 11.03
C MET A 161 44.36 -68.74 10.74
N TRP A 162 45.28 -69.60 10.31
CA TRP A 162 46.70 -69.28 10.12
C TRP A 162 47.07 -68.67 8.75
N GLN A 163 46.17 -68.64 7.75
CA GLN A 163 46.44 -68.07 6.41
C GLN A 163 45.86 -66.65 6.19
N ARG A 164 45.28 -66.02 7.22
CA ARG A 164 44.38 -64.85 7.08
C ARG A 164 45.02 -63.53 6.65
N GLU A 165 46.30 -63.27 6.93
CA GLU A 165 46.85 -61.91 6.71
C GLU A 165 47.40 -61.66 5.29
N GLY A 166 47.75 -62.69 4.52
CA GLY A 166 48.28 -62.54 3.15
C GLY A 166 47.28 -62.86 2.02
N GLN A 167 46.39 -63.84 2.23
CA GLN A 167 45.46 -64.31 1.19
C GLN A 167 44.11 -63.59 1.20
N SER A 168 43.70 -63.00 2.33
CA SER A 168 42.43 -62.26 2.43
C SER A 168 42.44 -60.98 1.57
N GLY A 169 43.58 -60.32 1.42
CA GLY A 169 43.73 -59.14 0.56
C GLY A 169 43.55 -59.49 -0.92
N ALA A 170 44.26 -60.51 -1.39
CA ALA A 170 44.20 -60.96 -2.79
C ALA A 170 42.82 -61.54 -3.18
N ILE A 171 42.12 -62.23 -2.28
CA ILE A 171 40.77 -62.74 -2.53
C ILE A 171 39.75 -61.60 -2.55
N ASN A 172 39.84 -60.64 -1.62
CA ASN A 172 38.96 -59.47 -1.64
C ASN A 172 39.19 -58.61 -2.89
N GLU A 173 40.44 -58.43 -3.32
CA GLU A 173 40.76 -57.79 -4.59
C GLU A 173 40.14 -58.53 -5.77
N GLN A 174 40.23 -59.87 -5.81
CA GLN A 174 39.56 -60.68 -6.84
C GLN A 174 38.04 -60.56 -6.83
N ILE A 175 37.40 -60.52 -5.65
CA ILE A 175 35.95 -60.31 -5.55
C ILE A 175 35.59 -58.91 -6.06
N THR A 176 36.33 -57.87 -5.66
CA THR A 176 36.07 -56.51 -6.15
C THR A 176 36.28 -56.37 -7.65
N LEU A 177 37.26 -57.07 -8.24
CA LEU A 177 37.47 -57.10 -9.69
C LEU A 177 36.29 -57.79 -10.42
N LEU A 178 35.78 -58.89 -9.87
CA LEU A 178 34.61 -59.59 -10.44
C LEU A 178 33.32 -58.78 -10.28
N GLU A 179 33.15 -58.06 -9.16
CA GLU A 179 32.03 -57.14 -8.94
C GLU A 179 32.11 -55.92 -9.88
N GLN A 180 33.32 -55.40 -10.15
CA GLN A 180 33.55 -54.36 -11.16
C GLN A 180 33.25 -54.87 -12.57
N GLU A 181 33.64 -56.09 -12.90
CA GLU A 181 33.32 -56.73 -14.20
C GLU A 181 31.81 -56.89 -14.36
N LYS A 182 31.10 -57.31 -13.29
CA LYS A 182 29.63 -57.36 -13.22
C LYS A 182 29.01 -55.99 -13.45
N GLU A 183 29.47 -54.95 -12.76
CA GLU A 183 28.99 -53.59 -12.97
C GLU A 183 29.23 -53.09 -14.38
N ASN A 184 30.38 -53.41 -14.99
CA ASN A 184 30.71 -52.99 -16.34
C ASN A 184 29.75 -53.60 -17.36
N ILE A 185 29.41 -54.89 -17.23
CA ILE A 185 28.42 -55.55 -18.09
C ILE A 185 27.04 -54.89 -17.94
N ILE A 186 26.62 -54.56 -16.71
CA ILE A 186 25.34 -53.88 -16.46
C ILE A 186 25.35 -52.46 -17.04
N LYS A 187 26.45 -51.71 -16.88
CA LYS A 187 26.62 -50.37 -17.43
C LYS A 187 26.60 -50.38 -18.96
N GLU A 188 27.31 -51.33 -19.57
CA GLU A 188 27.33 -51.51 -21.02
C GLU A 188 25.93 -51.87 -21.54
N TRP A 189 25.22 -52.77 -20.86
CA TRP A 189 23.84 -53.11 -21.19
C TRP A 189 22.92 -51.88 -21.10
N ARG A 190 23.01 -51.09 -20.03
CA ARG A 190 22.22 -49.85 -19.84
C ARG A 190 22.52 -48.80 -20.91
N MET A 191 23.79 -48.67 -21.30
CA MET A 191 24.19 -47.77 -22.38
C MET A 191 23.59 -48.21 -23.71
N GLN A 192 23.68 -49.50 -24.05
CA GLN A 192 23.09 -50.08 -25.26
C GLN A 192 21.56 -49.93 -25.26
N PHE A 193 20.91 -50.16 -24.12
CA PHE A 193 19.47 -49.91 -23.97
C PHE A 193 19.09 -48.44 -24.17
N ALA A 194 19.95 -47.49 -23.79
CA ALA A 194 19.70 -46.06 -23.97
C ALA A 194 19.92 -45.58 -25.42
N THR A 195 20.90 -46.14 -26.15
CA THR A 195 21.35 -45.60 -27.44
C THR A 195 20.80 -46.33 -28.66
N LEU A 196 20.47 -47.62 -28.57
CA LEU A 196 20.07 -48.41 -29.73
C LEU A 196 18.68 -48.00 -30.25
N ALA A 197 18.54 -47.89 -31.58
CA ALA A 197 17.27 -47.54 -32.21
C ALA A 197 16.22 -48.65 -32.09
N GLU A 198 16.63 -49.92 -32.11
CA GLU A 198 15.74 -51.09 -32.09
C GLU A 198 14.85 -51.18 -30.84
N VAL A 199 15.28 -50.57 -29.73
CA VAL A 199 14.54 -50.53 -28.45
C VAL A 199 13.98 -49.15 -28.13
N SER A 200 13.95 -48.22 -29.10
CA SER A 200 13.39 -46.87 -28.89
C SER A 200 11.92 -46.91 -28.52
N GLU A 201 11.13 -47.75 -29.18
CA GLU A 201 9.70 -47.91 -28.89
C GLU A 201 9.48 -48.36 -27.44
N LEU A 202 10.33 -49.26 -26.92
CA LEU A 202 10.28 -49.71 -25.53
C LEU A 202 10.61 -48.59 -24.55
N ARG A 203 11.61 -47.75 -24.88
CA ARG A 203 11.93 -46.56 -24.08
C ARG A 203 10.78 -45.56 -24.06
N ASP A 204 10.11 -45.36 -25.18
CA ASP A 204 8.96 -44.46 -25.28
C ASP A 204 7.78 -44.98 -24.46
N VAL A 205 7.54 -46.29 -24.45
CA VAL A 205 6.52 -46.91 -23.59
C VAL A 205 6.86 -46.71 -22.11
N ILE A 206 8.11 -46.96 -21.71
CA ILE A 206 8.56 -46.71 -20.32
C ILE A 206 8.42 -45.22 -19.97
N ALA A 207 8.79 -44.30 -20.86
CA ALA A 207 8.66 -42.87 -20.64
C ALA A 207 7.18 -42.47 -20.47
N LYS A 208 6.28 -42.99 -21.32
CA LYS A 208 4.84 -42.75 -21.23
C LYS A 208 4.24 -43.28 -19.94
N GLU A 209 4.59 -44.49 -19.51
CA GLU A 209 4.07 -45.07 -18.26
C GLU A 209 4.66 -44.36 -17.03
N LYS A 210 5.92 -43.91 -17.07
CA LYS A 210 6.50 -43.04 -16.03
C LYS A 210 5.80 -41.68 -15.96
N ASP A 211 5.52 -41.07 -17.11
CA ASP A 211 4.78 -39.81 -17.17
C ASP A 211 3.34 -39.99 -16.67
N ARG A 212 2.69 -41.11 -17.02
CA ARG A 212 1.36 -41.47 -16.52
C ARG A 212 1.36 -41.65 -15.00
N ALA A 213 2.35 -42.34 -14.45
CA ALA A 213 2.52 -42.49 -13.00
C ALA A 213 2.78 -41.15 -12.31
N ARG A 214 3.61 -40.28 -12.90
CA ARG A 214 3.85 -38.91 -12.42
C ARG A 214 2.57 -38.08 -12.42
N LEU A 215 1.81 -38.09 -13.52
CA LEU A 215 0.54 -37.37 -13.62
C LEU A 215 -0.51 -37.91 -12.65
N ALA A 216 -0.58 -39.24 -12.48
CA ALA A 216 -1.47 -39.84 -11.48
C ALA A 216 -1.09 -39.40 -10.05
N LYS A 217 0.21 -39.31 -9.74
CA LYS A 217 0.69 -38.78 -8.46
C LYS A 217 0.29 -37.30 -8.27
N ILE A 218 0.56 -36.44 -9.26
CA ILE A 218 0.15 -35.02 -9.24
C ILE A 218 -1.37 -34.89 -9.06
N GLN A 219 -2.16 -35.70 -9.78
CA GLN A 219 -3.62 -35.68 -9.67
C GLN A 219 -4.08 -36.08 -8.26
N SER A 220 -3.45 -37.09 -7.66
CA SER A 220 -3.77 -37.51 -6.29
C SER A 220 -3.45 -36.42 -5.27
N GLU A 221 -2.30 -35.76 -5.40
CA GLU A 221 -1.88 -34.65 -4.54
C GLU A 221 -2.79 -33.42 -4.72
N LEU A 222 -3.17 -33.09 -5.97
CA LEU A 222 -4.14 -32.04 -6.26
C LEU A 222 -5.51 -32.31 -5.64
N THR A 223 -5.94 -33.56 -5.60
CA THR A 223 -7.23 -33.92 -4.97
C THR A 223 -7.17 -33.70 -3.46
N HIS A 224 -6.05 -34.04 -2.83
CA HIS A 224 -5.82 -33.79 -1.41
C HIS A 224 -5.75 -32.28 -1.09
N LEU A 225 -4.96 -31.52 -1.87
CA LEU A 225 -4.86 -30.06 -1.72
C LEU A 225 -6.19 -29.37 -2.00
N GLY A 226 -6.95 -29.84 -3.00
CA GLY A 226 -8.28 -29.33 -3.31
C GLY A 226 -9.24 -29.44 -2.13
N ARG A 227 -9.24 -30.59 -1.43
CA ARG A 227 -10.01 -30.79 -0.21
C ARG A 227 -9.59 -29.83 0.91
N ARG A 228 -8.28 -29.61 1.09
CA ARG A 228 -7.76 -28.65 2.07
C ARG A 228 -8.25 -27.22 1.81
N VAL A 229 -8.33 -26.78 0.55
CA VAL A 229 -8.89 -25.46 0.20
C VAL A 229 -10.38 -25.40 0.51
N ASP A 230 -11.11 -26.48 0.24
CA ASP A 230 -12.54 -26.55 0.55
C ASP A 230 -12.78 -26.50 2.07
N GLU A 231 -11.96 -27.19 2.87
CA GLU A 231 -11.95 -27.10 4.35
C GLU A 231 -11.61 -25.68 4.84
N LEU A 232 -10.63 -25.02 4.21
CA LEU A 232 -10.27 -23.62 4.52
C LEU A 232 -11.43 -22.67 4.18
N ALA A 233 -12.16 -22.94 3.09
CA ALA A 233 -13.34 -22.17 2.72
C ALA A 233 -14.49 -22.37 3.71
N GLU A 234 -14.68 -23.58 4.24
CA GLU A 234 -15.65 -23.84 5.31
C GLU A 234 -15.24 -23.21 6.65
N PHE A 235 -13.94 -23.14 6.94
CA PHE A 235 -13.40 -22.53 8.14
C PHE A 235 -13.51 -21.00 8.14
N PHE A 236 -13.35 -20.35 6.98
CA PHE A 236 -13.40 -18.90 6.83
C PHE A 236 -14.39 -18.46 5.75
N ASP A 237 -15.56 -18.00 6.21
CA ASP A 237 -16.72 -17.63 5.36
C ASP A 237 -16.40 -16.69 4.20
N TRP A 238 -15.41 -15.80 4.34
CA TRP A 238 -15.07 -14.85 3.27
C TRP A 238 -14.51 -15.53 2.02
N ILE A 239 -13.82 -16.67 2.16
CA ILE A 239 -13.35 -17.49 1.03
C ILE A 239 -14.53 -18.20 0.38
N LYS A 240 -15.43 -18.79 1.19
CA LYS A 240 -16.65 -19.44 0.70
C LYS A 240 -17.50 -18.52 -0.18
N LEU A 241 -17.56 -17.25 0.19
CA LEU A 241 -18.30 -16.22 -0.55
C LEU A 241 -17.55 -15.72 -1.81
N ALA A 242 -16.33 -16.19 -2.08
CA ALA A 242 -15.52 -15.80 -3.23
C ALA A 242 -14.99 -17.04 -4.00
N PRO A 243 -15.83 -17.67 -4.86
CA PRO A 243 -15.46 -18.87 -5.61
C PRO A 243 -14.22 -18.69 -6.51
N SER A 244 -13.94 -17.46 -6.92
CA SER A 244 -12.74 -17.10 -7.69
C SER A 244 -11.46 -17.31 -6.89
N ALA A 245 -11.46 -17.03 -5.58
CA ALA A 245 -10.28 -17.22 -4.73
C ALA A 245 -9.97 -18.71 -4.53
N VAL A 246 -11.00 -19.55 -4.35
CA VAL A 246 -10.84 -21.02 -4.29
C VAL A 246 -10.25 -21.56 -5.60
N SER A 247 -10.74 -21.06 -6.73
CA SER A 247 -10.23 -21.45 -8.05
C SER A 247 -8.77 -21.05 -8.25
N GLU A 248 -8.40 -19.82 -7.86
CA GLU A 248 -7.03 -19.31 -8.00
C GLU A 248 -6.03 -20.08 -7.13
N ILE A 249 -6.38 -20.40 -5.86
CA ILE A 249 -5.53 -21.23 -4.99
C ILE A 249 -5.31 -22.62 -5.62
N LYS A 250 -6.38 -23.25 -6.14
CA LYS A 250 -6.29 -24.56 -6.82
C LYS A 250 -5.42 -24.49 -8.08
N GLU A 251 -5.50 -23.39 -8.83
CA GLU A 251 -4.66 -23.18 -10.02
C GLU A 251 -3.19 -22.96 -9.65
N GLN A 252 -2.90 -22.18 -8.61
CA GLN A 252 -1.53 -21.97 -8.12
C GLN A 252 -0.91 -23.26 -7.57
N TYR A 253 -1.69 -24.12 -6.90
CA TYR A 253 -1.27 -25.47 -6.53
C TYR A 253 -0.92 -26.34 -7.73
N SER A 254 -1.73 -26.29 -8.80
CA SER A 254 -1.42 -26.99 -10.04
C SER A 254 -0.10 -26.49 -10.63
N ARG A 255 0.10 -25.18 -10.75
CA ARG A 255 1.35 -24.61 -11.29
C ARG A 255 2.58 -25.00 -10.44
N ALA A 256 2.47 -24.91 -9.11
CA ALA A 256 3.54 -25.26 -8.17
C ALA A 256 3.94 -26.74 -8.24
N LEU A 257 2.97 -27.65 -8.33
CA LEU A 257 3.22 -29.10 -8.47
C LEU A 257 3.88 -29.46 -9.81
N HIS A 258 3.50 -28.79 -10.90
CA HIS A 258 4.15 -29.00 -12.21
C HIS A 258 5.60 -28.47 -12.23
N GLN A 259 5.91 -27.47 -11.42
CA GLN A 259 7.26 -26.89 -11.30
C GLN A 259 8.15 -27.57 -10.25
N GLY A 260 7.58 -28.46 -9.41
CA GLY A 260 8.32 -29.19 -8.37
C GLY A 260 8.66 -28.35 -7.11
N VAL A 261 8.08 -27.16 -6.96
CA VAL A 261 8.29 -26.26 -5.81
C VAL A 261 6.93 -26.00 -5.16
N LEU A 262 6.58 -26.78 -4.13
CA LEU A 262 5.31 -26.64 -3.42
C LEU A 262 5.55 -25.99 -2.04
N ASP A 263 5.03 -24.77 -1.89
CA ASP A 263 4.91 -24.07 -0.60
C ASP A 263 3.44 -23.71 -0.38
N THR A 264 2.71 -24.60 0.29
CA THR A 264 1.27 -24.45 0.51
C THR A 264 0.95 -23.25 1.38
N ALA A 265 1.74 -23.02 2.44
CA ALA A 265 1.52 -21.95 3.39
C ALA A 265 1.63 -20.57 2.73
N LYS A 266 2.62 -20.40 1.84
CA LYS A 266 2.81 -19.13 1.12
C LYS A 266 1.68 -18.86 0.12
N ILE A 267 1.28 -19.86 -0.68
CA ILE A 267 0.20 -19.72 -1.67
C ILE A 267 -1.12 -19.36 -0.98
N GLU A 268 -1.48 -20.09 0.09
CA GLU A 268 -2.71 -19.81 0.85
C GLU A 268 -2.66 -18.41 1.46
N LYS A 269 -1.51 -18.00 2.01
CA LYS A 269 -1.32 -16.69 2.63
C LYS A 269 -1.46 -15.54 1.63
N ASP A 270 -0.79 -15.62 0.49
CA ASP A 270 -0.79 -14.54 -0.51
C ASP A 270 -2.21 -14.32 -1.07
N GLU A 271 -2.95 -15.39 -1.36
CA GLU A 271 -4.34 -15.29 -1.84
C GLU A 271 -5.30 -14.82 -0.74
N LEU A 272 -5.14 -15.28 0.50
CA LEU A 272 -5.91 -14.78 1.63
C LEU A 272 -5.69 -13.27 1.85
N ILE A 273 -4.44 -12.81 1.76
CA ILE A 273 -4.10 -11.39 1.89
C ILE A 273 -4.85 -10.57 0.83
N LEU A 274 -4.84 -11.01 -0.43
CA LEU A 274 -5.51 -10.33 -1.53
C LEU A 274 -7.03 -10.29 -1.34
N LEU A 275 -7.64 -11.42 -1.00
CA LEU A 275 -9.07 -11.52 -0.75
C LEU A 275 -9.50 -10.58 0.40
N ILE A 276 -8.82 -10.68 1.54
CA ILE A 276 -9.11 -9.87 2.73
C ILE A 276 -8.90 -8.39 2.42
N PHE A 277 -7.81 -8.05 1.73
CA PHE A 277 -7.50 -6.68 1.33
C PHE A 277 -8.62 -6.08 0.47
N HIS A 278 -9.07 -6.79 -0.56
CA HIS A 278 -10.15 -6.32 -1.42
C HIS A 278 -11.47 -6.15 -0.67
N ARG A 279 -11.77 -7.03 0.29
CA ARG A 279 -12.95 -6.88 1.17
C ARG A 279 -12.86 -5.64 2.03
N LEU A 280 -11.71 -5.39 2.66
CA LEU A 280 -11.49 -4.19 3.45
C LEU A 280 -11.61 -2.93 2.60
N GLU A 281 -10.97 -2.89 1.43
CA GLU A 281 -11.08 -1.76 0.50
C GLU A 281 -12.51 -1.53 0.05
N GLN A 282 -13.26 -2.56 -0.34
CA GLN A 282 -14.66 -2.41 -0.75
C GLN A 282 -15.52 -1.82 0.39
N ALA A 283 -15.29 -2.28 1.62
CA ALA A 283 -16.03 -1.80 2.78
C ALA A 283 -15.68 -0.35 3.14
N THR A 284 -14.43 0.08 2.96
CA THR A 284 -13.95 1.41 3.36
C THR A 284 -14.02 2.46 2.26
N ARG A 285 -13.86 2.10 0.97
CA ARG A 285 -13.61 3.02 -0.15
C ARG A 285 -14.67 4.10 -0.30
N ASN A 286 -15.95 3.74 -0.17
CA ASN A 286 -17.05 4.69 -0.34
C ASN A 286 -17.37 5.48 0.94
N GLN A 287 -16.93 5.00 2.11
CA GLN A 287 -17.27 5.60 3.40
C GLN A 287 -16.18 6.55 3.91
N PHE A 288 -14.93 6.33 3.51
CA PHE A 288 -13.76 7.09 3.96
C PHE A 288 -12.92 7.58 2.77
N ASP A 289 -13.56 8.00 1.68
CA ASP A 289 -12.91 8.47 0.45
C ASP A 289 -12.00 9.70 0.64
N TYR A 290 -12.12 10.38 1.77
CA TYR A 290 -11.31 11.53 2.19
C TYR A 290 -10.01 11.16 2.94
N VAL A 291 -9.76 9.87 3.22
CA VAL A 291 -8.50 9.37 3.82
C VAL A 291 -7.96 8.20 3.00
N ASN A 292 -6.64 8.20 2.75
CA ASN A 292 -6.00 7.07 2.10
C ASN A 292 -5.78 5.90 3.08
N LEU A 293 -6.61 4.86 2.95
CA LEU A 293 -6.58 3.66 3.79
C LEU A 293 -5.85 2.47 3.15
N HIS A 294 -5.26 2.64 1.97
CA HIS A 294 -4.68 1.53 1.20
C HIS A 294 -3.64 0.71 1.99
N TYR A 295 -2.58 1.36 2.46
CA TYR A 295 -1.52 0.68 3.23
C TYR A 295 -2.01 0.14 4.57
N PHE A 296 -2.95 0.85 5.21
CA PHE A 296 -3.58 0.39 6.44
C PHE A 296 -4.34 -0.91 6.22
N ASN A 297 -5.20 -0.97 5.19
CA ASN A 297 -5.96 -2.16 4.83
C ASN A 297 -5.05 -3.33 4.43
N LEU A 298 -3.93 -3.07 3.75
CA LEU A 298 -2.94 -4.10 3.41
C LEU A 298 -2.22 -4.66 4.63
N GLU A 299 -1.89 -3.83 5.62
CA GLU A 299 -1.31 -4.29 6.87
C GLU A 299 -2.32 -5.13 7.67
N GLN A 300 -3.56 -4.65 7.76
CA GLN A 300 -4.62 -5.38 8.46
C GLN A 300 -4.98 -6.70 7.76
N SER A 301 -4.88 -6.77 6.42
CA SER A 301 -5.13 -8.00 5.68
C SER A 301 -4.06 -9.06 5.92
N ARG A 302 -2.78 -8.66 6.00
CA ARG A 302 -1.68 -9.54 6.41
C ARG A 302 -1.89 -10.13 7.80
N LEU A 303 -2.22 -9.27 8.77
CA LEU A 303 -2.48 -9.72 10.15
C LEU A 303 -3.65 -10.70 10.24
N LEU A 304 -4.73 -10.47 9.50
CA LEU A 304 -5.88 -11.37 9.49
C LEU A 304 -5.57 -12.67 8.76
N ALA A 305 -4.86 -12.63 7.63
CA ALA A 305 -4.47 -13.83 6.90
C ALA A 305 -3.60 -14.76 7.77
N ASP A 306 -2.64 -14.19 8.50
CA ASP A 306 -1.81 -14.93 9.45
C ASP A 306 -2.64 -15.55 10.58
N LEU A 307 -3.56 -14.79 11.18
CA LEU A 307 -4.47 -15.30 12.21
C LEU A 307 -5.39 -16.42 11.70
N VAL A 308 -5.89 -16.33 10.48
CA VAL A 308 -6.74 -17.35 9.85
C VAL A 308 -5.94 -18.64 9.63
N LEU A 309 -4.73 -18.54 9.07
CA LEU A 309 -3.90 -19.70 8.79
C LEU A 309 -3.37 -20.37 10.06
N ASP A 310 -2.95 -19.59 11.06
CA ASP A 310 -2.49 -20.12 12.35
C ASP A 310 -3.63 -20.87 13.07
N ALA A 311 -4.85 -20.31 13.04
CA ALA A 311 -6.02 -20.94 13.63
C ALA A 311 -6.44 -22.20 12.86
N PHE A 312 -6.43 -22.16 11.53
CA PHE A 312 -6.75 -23.30 10.67
C PHE A 312 -5.76 -24.46 10.85
N ASN A 313 -4.45 -24.17 10.79
CA ASN A 313 -3.40 -25.18 10.93
C ASN A 313 -3.33 -25.77 12.35
N SER A 314 -3.68 -24.99 13.37
CA SER A 314 -3.70 -25.43 14.77
C SER A 314 -5.06 -25.99 15.22
N GLN A 315 -6.07 -26.03 14.33
CA GLN A 315 -7.45 -26.42 14.63
C GLN A 315 -8.09 -25.62 15.80
N ASN A 316 -7.70 -24.35 15.94
CA ASN A 316 -8.20 -23.47 16.98
C ASN A 316 -9.42 -22.66 16.48
N VAL A 317 -10.25 -22.21 17.42
CA VAL A 317 -11.37 -21.31 17.11
C VAL A 317 -10.83 -19.95 16.63
N LEU A 318 -11.24 -19.52 15.43
CA LEU A 318 -10.88 -18.21 14.89
C LEU A 318 -11.46 -17.07 15.73
N GLN A 319 -10.61 -16.25 16.34
CA GLN A 319 -11.02 -15.12 17.17
C GLN A 319 -11.35 -13.87 16.34
N ILE A 320 -12.26 -13.99 15.36
CA ILE A 320 -12.58 -12.91 14.42
C ILE A 320 -13.14 -11.67 15.12
N ASP A 321 -13.93 -11.83 16.19
CA ASP A 321 -14.52 -10.73 16.94
C ASP A 321 -13.47 -9.89 17.69
N SER A 322 -12.44 -10.54 18.23
CA SER A 322 -11.31 -9.86 18.86
C SER A 322 -10.53 -9.04 17.83
N TRP A 323 -10.28 -9.63 16.66
CA TRP A 323 -9.62 -8.94 15.56
C TRP A 323 -10.45 -7.76 15.04
N LEU A 324 -11.75 -7.93 14.83
CA LEU A 324 -12.65 -6.85 14.39
C LEU A 324 -12.70 -5.70 15.41
N GLY A 325 -12.73 -6.00 16.71
CA GLY A 325 -12.66 -4.99 17.76
C GLY A 325 -11.34 -4.20 17.74
N ASN A 326 -10.22 -4.87 17.47
CA ASN A 326 -8.91 -4.22 17.31
C ASN A 326 -8.82 -3.40 16.01
N TYR A 327 -9.36 -3.94 14.90
CA TYR A 327 -9.46 -3.25 13.63
C TYR A 327 -10.26 -1.95 13.76
N GLN A 328 -11.42 -2.00 14.42
CA GLN A 328 -12.27 -0.83 14.68
C GLN A 328 -11.51 0.27 15.44
N LYS A 329 -10.81 -0.09 16.53
CA LYS A 329 -10.01 0.85 17.32
C LYS A 329 -8.85 1.45 16.52
N LYS A 330 -8.14 0.61 15.74
CA LYS A 330 -7.02 1.06 14.91
C LYS A 330 -7.48 1.96 13.77
N LEU A 331 -8.60 1.64 13.12
CA LEU A 331 -9.20 2.44 12.06
C LEU A 331 -9.67 3.80 12.60
N ALA A 332 -10.33 3.83 13.76
CA ALA A 332 -10.71 5.07 14.42
C ALA A 332 -9.49 5.94 14.73
N LYS A 333 -8.45 5.36 15.34
CA LYS A 333 -7.20 6.07 15.63
C LYS A 333 -6.54 6.62 14.35
N LYS A 334 -6.51 5.83 13.27
CA LYS A 334 -5.92 6.21 11.98
C LYS A 334 -6.70 7.36 11.33
N LEU A 335 -8.03 7.27 11.27
CA LEU A 335 -8.88 8.34 10.75
C LEU A 335 -8.76 9.62 11.57
N HIS A 336 -8.77 9.51 12.91
CA HIS A 336 -8.59 10.68 13.79
C HIS A 336 -7.25 11.37 13.52
N HIS A 337 -6.16 10.60 13.45
CA HIS A 337 -4.83 11.12 13.19
C HIS A 337 -4.73 11.78 11.82
N ASP A 338 -5.16 11.10 10.75
CA ASP A 338 -5.03 11.59 9.38
C ASP A 338 -5.93 12.82 9.11
N LEU A 339 -7.07 12.94 9.80
CA LEU A 339 -7.90 14.14 9.74
C LEU A 339 -7.25 15.36 10.40
N LEU A 340 -6.35 15.15 11.38
CA LEU A 340 -5.60 16.22 12.04
C LEU A 340 -4.28 16.59 11.32
N LEU A 341 -3.84 15.82 10.33
CA LEU A 341 -2.64 16.14 9.56
C LEU A 341 -2.92 17.26 8.54
N ILE A 342 -2.14 18.33 8.60
CA ILE A 342 -2.09 19.40 7.60
C ILE A 342 -0.83 19.16 6.75
N ASN A 343 -0.98 18.97 5.44
CA ASN A 343 0.12 18.65 4.52
C ASN A 343 1.07 17.54 5.03
N ASN A 344 0.50 16.46 5.56
CA ASN A 344 1.19 15.30 6.16
C ASN A 344 2.01 15.59 7.42
N LYS A 345 1.82 16.76 8.05
CA LYS A 345 2.46 17.13 9.31
C LYS A 345 1.42 17.54 10.35
N LEU A 346 1.74 17.34 11.62
CA LEU A 346 0.98 18.01 12.68
C LEU A 346 1.39 19.47 12.67
N TRP A 347 0.39 20.37 12.72
CA TRP A 347 0.67 21.79 12.84
C TRP A 347 1.44 22.04 14.13
N THR A 348 2.67 22.53 14.00
CA THR A 348 3.45 23.01 15.14
C THR A 348 3.42 24.52 15.08
N SER A 349 2.93 25.16 16.14
CA SER A 349 3.00 26.61 16.27
C SER A 349 4.46 26.99 16.51
N SER A 350 5.28 27.04 15.46
CA SER A 350 6.54 27.77 15.52
C SER A 350 6.21 29.25 15.39
N SER A 351 5.63 29.83 16.46
CA SER A 351 5.70 31.27 16.62
C SER A 351 7.18 31.61 16.75
N GLN A 352 7.82 32.00 15.65
CA GLN A 352 9.08 32.73 15.78
C GLN A 352 8.82 33.88 16.75
N PRO A 353 9.74 34.16 17.70
CA PRO A 353 9.59 35.31 18.56
C PRO A 353 9.31 36.50 17.65
N GLN A 354 8.20 37.20 17.90
CA GLN A 354 7.79 38.39 17.17
C GLN A 354 8.91 39.42 17.34
N GLY A 355 9.94 39.32 16.50
CA GLY A 355 10.98 40.33 16.40
C GLY A 355 10.26 41.63 16.11
N GLU A 356 10.46 42.62 16.97
CA GLU A 356 9.73 43.88 16.92
C GLU A 356 9.74 44.40 15.48
N LEU A 357 8.59 44.33 14.81
CA LEU A 357 8.37 44.87 13.47
C LEU A 357 8.28 46.41 13.58
N LEU A 358 9.31 47.03 14.16
CA LEU A 358 9.49 48.46 14.31
C LEU A 358 9.38 49.09 12.91
N GLY A 359 8.29 49.83 12.70
CA GLY A 359 7.94 50.49 11.44
C GLY A 359 6.59 50.09 10.84
N SER A 360 5.96 48.99 11.26
CA SER A 360 4.62 48.61 10.81
C SER A 360 3.53 49.36 11.59
N LEU A 361 2.51 49.89 10.92
CA LEU A 361 1.38 50.58 11.55
C LEU A 361 0.43 49.62 12.27
N SER A 362 0.42 48.34 11.87
CA SER A 362 -0.38 47.30 12.56
C SER A 362 0.15 47.02 13.97
N SER A 363 1.43 47.30 14.23
CA SER A 363 2.04 47.18 15.57
C SER A 363 1.37 48.06 16.64
N LEU A 364 0.66 49.14 16.24
CA LEU A 364 -0.15 49.98 17.14
C LEU A 364 -1.30 49.21 17.82
N PHE A 365 -1.59 48.02 17.34
CA PHE A 365 -2.59 47.10 17.88
C PHE A 365 -1.96 45.78 18.38
N TRP A 366 -0.65 45.58 18.21
CA TRP A 366 0.07 44.39 18.67
C TRP A 366 0.73 44.65 20.03
N HIS A 367 0.25 43.93 21.04
CA HIS A 367 0.84 43.77 22.38
C HIS A 367 1.33 45.02 23.14
N SER A 368 0.45 45.58 23.97
CA SER A 368 0.54 45.43 25.44
C SER A 368 -0.55 46.27 26.11
N LYS A 369 -1.05 45.84 27.28
CA LYS A 369 -1.88 46.68 28.17
C LYS A 369 -1.25 48.07 28.39
N THR A 370 0.06 48.18 28.28
CA THR A 370 0.83 49.42 28.38
C THR A 370 0.68 50.31 27.16
N VAL A 371 0.77 49.77 25.94
CA VAL A 371 0.50 50.53 24.69
C VAL A 371 -0.96 50.94 24.61
N GLU A 372 -1.89 50.07 25.02
CA GLU A 372 -3.31 50.42 25.07
C GLU A 372 -3.58 51.56 26.08
N LYS A 373 -2.98 51.51 27.27
CA LYS A 373 -3.03 52.60 28.26
C LYS A 373 -2.34 53.88 27.78
N SER A 374 -1.17 53.77 27.14
CA SER A 374 -0.44 54.93 26.61
C SER A 374 -1.17 55.54 25.42
N LYS A 375 -1.78 54.73 24.54
CA LYS A 375 -2.64 55.17 23.45
C LYS A 375 -3.92 55.81 23.99
N GLU A 376 -4.55 55.22 24.99
CA GLU A 376 -5.72 55.80 25.66
C GLU A 376 -5.37 57.14 26.29
N PHE A 377 -4.23 57.23 26.98
CA PHE A 377 -3.73 58.47 27.57
C PHE A 377 -3.37 59.53 26.52
N LEU A 378 -2.65 59.16 25.46
CA LEU A 378 -2.26 60.06 24.38
C LEU A 378 -3.48 60.51 23.55
N ASN A 379 -4.44 59.62 23.30
CA ASN A 379 -5.70 59.99 22.66
C ASN A 379 -6.50 60.94 23.55
N LYS A 380 -6.61 60.65 24.85
CA LYS A 380 -7.26 61.56 25.82
C LYS A 380 -6.59 62.94 25.84
N LEU A 381 -5.26 63.01 25.79
CA LEU A 381 -4.51 64.26 25.71
C LEU A 381 -4.69 64.99 24.38
N ALA A 382 -4.58 64.29 23.26
CA ALA A 382 -4.77 64.85 21.93
C ALA A 382 -6.21 65.35 21.73
N ASP A 383 -7.18 64.60 22.23
CA ASP A 383 -8.60 64.95 22.19
C ASP A 383 -8.90 66.16 23.08
N ALA A 384 -8.31 66.22 24.28
CA ALA A 384 -8.43 67.38 25.16
C ALA A 384 -7.80 68.64 24.53
N HIS A 385 -6.64 68.49 23.90
CA HIS A 385 -5.97 69.58 23.18
C HIS A 385 -6.78 70.07 21.97
N ALA A 386 -7.30 69.15 21.15
CA ALA A 386 -8.13 69.49 19.99
C ALA A 386 -9.47 70.12 20.39
N PHE A 387 -10.09 69.66 21.47
CA PHE A 387 -11.34 70.23 22.00
C PHE A 387 -11.13 71.67 22.51
N ILE A 388 -10.01 71.94 23.19
CA ILE A 388 -9.68 73.27 23.70
C ILE A 388 -9.31 74.25 22.58
N GLN A 389 -8.65 73.77 21.52
CA GLN A 389 -8.46 74.55 20.29
C GLN A 389 -9.80 74.85 19.60
N ALA A 390 -10.68 73.87 19.47
CA ALA A 390 -11.97 74.01 18.77
C ALA A 390 -12.97 74.90 19.52
N THR A 391 -12.91 74.96 20.85
CA THR A 391 -13.78 75.81 21.69
C THR A 391 -13.24 77.22 21.90
N GLY A 392 -12.11 77.57 21.28
CA GLY A 392 -11.53 78.92 21.35
C GLY A 392 -10.90 79.27 22.70
N PHE A 393 -10.72 78.29 23.59
CA PHE A 393 -10.05 78.48 24.88
C PHE A 393 -8.52 78.45 24.79
N SER A 394 -7.94 78.31 23.60
CA SER A 394 -6.48 78.26 23.46
C SER A 394 -5.83 79.62 23.78
N THR A 395 -5.12 79.69 24.89
CA THR A 395 -3.89 80.48 24.93
C THR A 395 -2.88 79.80 24.01
N GLN A 396 -2.46 80.47 22.93
CA GLN A 396 -1.26 80.10 22.17
C GLN A 396 -0.06 80.33 23.09
N ASN A 397 0.19 79.40 24.02
CA ASN A 397 1.33 79.50 24.92
C ASN A 397 2.57 79.01 24.19
N GLU A 398 3.41 79.94 23.75
CA GLU A 398 4.68 79.67 23.06
C GLU A 398 5.77 79.10 24.00
N SER A 399 5.49 78.99 25.32
CA SER A 399 6.45 78.53 26.34
C SER A 399 6.29 77.05 26.68
N SER A 400 7.38 76.30 26.55
CA SER A 400 7.47 74.86 26.83
C SER A 400 7.12 74.48 28.29
N PHE A 401 7.23 75.43 29.23
CA PHE A 401 6.89 75.21 30.64
C PHE A 401 5.37 75.30 30.91
N LEU A 402 4.67 76.19 30.21
CA LEU A 402 3.21 76.29 30.28
C LEU A 402 2.52 75.10 29.60
N ALA A 403 3.15 74.52 28.57
CA ALA A 403 2.70 73.28 27.94
C ALA A 403 2.61 72.09 28.92
N ILE A 404 3.48 72.03 29.94
CA ILE A 404 3.44 70.98 30.97
C ILE A 404 2.23 71.17 31.90
N ILE A 405 1.89 72.42 32.22
CA ILE A 405 0.71 72.77 33.02
C ILE A 405 -0.57 72.50 32.22
N ASP A 406 -0.56 72.79 30.91
CA ASP A 406 -1.65 72.49 30.00
C ASP A 406 -1.85 70.96 29.86
N ILE A 407 -0.78 70.17 29.70
CA ILE A 407 -0.84 68.69 29.70
C ILE A 407 -1.39 68.15 31.03
N TYR A 408 -0.98 68.73 32.17
CA TYR A 408 -1.50 68.34 33.49
C TYR A 408 -3.01 68.66 33.64
N ASN A 409 -3.43 69.85 33.20
CA ASN A 409 -4.83 70.24 33.21
C ASN A 409 -5.66 69.38 32.25
N TYR A 410 -5.16 69.10 31.05
CA TYR A 410 -5.78 68.19 30.08
C TYR A 410 -5.95 66.79 30.67
N GLY A 411 -4.93 66.27 31.37
CA GLY A 411 -5.01 64.97 32.05
C GLY A 411 -6.08 64.95 33.15
N ARG A 412 -6.23 66.05 33.90
CA ARG A 412 -7.24 66.18 34.98
C ARG A 412 -8.67 66.31 34.45
N THR A 413 -8.87 67.01 33.33
CA THR A 413 -10.20 67.24 32.74
C THR A 413 -10.54 66.28 31.60
N ALA A 414 -9.65 65.34 31.28
CA ALA A 414 -9.79 64.43 30.13
C ALA A 414 -11.11 63.67 30.11
N GLU A 415 -11.60 63.20 31.26
CA GLU A 415 -12.86 62.45 31.33
C GLU A 415 -14.07 63.35 31.07
N GLN A 416 -14.08 64.55 31.64
CA GLN A 416 -15.15 65.54 31.40
C GLN A 416 -15.16 66.03 29.96
N ILE A 417 -13.98 66.21 29.35
CA ILE A 417 -13.86 66.58 27.93
C ILE A 417 -14.27 65.41 27.03
N ALA A 418 -13.88 64.17 27.36
CA ALA A 418 -14.28 62.99 26.61
C ALA A 418 -15.80 62.76 26.68
N GLU A 419 -16.41 62.97 27.84
CA GLU A 419 -17.86 62.91 28.03
C GLU A 419 -18.57 64.03 27.26
N THR A 420 -18.09 65.28 27.37
CA THR A 420 -18.63 66.43 26.65
C THR A 420 -18.51 66.26 25.13
N ARG A 421 -17.37 65.73 24.65
CA ARG A 421 -17.20 65.33 23.24
C ARG A 421 -18.14 64.21 22.87
N ARG A 422 -18.34 63.19 23.71
CA ARG A 422 -19.29 62.11 23.41
C ARG A 422 -20.70 62.66 23.29
N ILE A 423 -21.10 63.59 24.16
CA ILE A 423 -22.38 64.29 24.12
C ILE A 423 -22.48 65.12 22.83
N ILE A 424 -21.51 66.00 22.56
CA ILE A 424 -21.48 66.85 21.35
C ILE A 424 -21.43 65.99 20.08
N SER A 425 -20.61 64.94 20.06
CA SER A 425 -20.52 64.00 18.94
C SER A 425 -21.79 63.19 18.77
N SER A 426 -22.53 62.87 19.85
CA SER A 426 -23.83 62.21 19.72
C SER A 426 -24.90 63.14 19.16
N ILE A 427 -24.83 64.44 19.52
CA ILE A 427 -25.73 65.49 19.00
C ILE A 427 -25.39 65.80 17.53
N LEU A 428 -24.10 65.78 17.16
CA LEU A 428 -23.62 66.07 15.81
C LEU A 428 -23.49 64.82 14.91
N ALA A 429 -23.60 63.61 15.47
CA ALA A 429 -23.53 62.35 14.71
C ALA A 429 -24.48 62.32 13.50
N PRO A 430 -25.74 62.82 13.60
CA PRO A 430 -26.62 62.89 12.45
C PRO A 430 -26.10 63.76 11.30
N PHE A 431 -25.18 64.70 11.57
CA PHE A 431 -24.55 65.61 10.60
C PHE A 431 -23.11 65.20 10.21
N ALA A 432 -22.63 64.06 10.71
CA ALA A 432 -21.25 63.60 10.46
C ALA A 432 -20.87 63.49 8.98
N PRO A 433 -21.74 63.03 8.05
CA PRO A 433 -21.42 63.01 6.62
C PRO A 433 -21.11 64.40 6.07
N LEU A 434 -21.89 65.42 6.48
CA LEU A 434 -21.68 66.81 6.04
C LEU A 434 -20.35 67.35 6.58
N TYR A 435 -20.03 67.06 7.83
CA TYR A 435 -18.74 67.43 8.44
C TYR A 435 -17.56 66.74 7.73
N ALA A 436 -17.68 65.46 7.39
CA ALA A 436 -16.66 64.71 6.67
C ALA A 436 -16.41 65.28 5.27
N GLU A 437 -17.44 65.64 4.52
CA GLU A 437 -17.31 66.28 3.20
C GLU A 437 -16.53 67.60 3.28
N TYR A 438 -16.86 68.48 4.24
CA TYR A 438 -16.12 69.73 4.42
C TYR A 438 -14.67 69.50 4.83
N ARG A 439 -14.41 68.50 5.68
CA ARG A 439 -13.07 68.09 6.06
C ARG A 439 -12.28 67.58 4.85
N ASP A 440 -12.89 66.74 4.03
CA ASP A 440 -12.22 66.12 2.87
C ASP A 440 -11.92 67.17 1.79
N ILE A 441 -12.83 68.13 1.58
CA ILE A 441 -12.58 69.29 0.72
C ILE A 441 -11.41 70.14 1.25
N ALA A 442 -11.31 70.32 2.57
CA ALA A 442 -10.24 71.11 3.17
C ALA A 442 -8.86 70.47 2.97
N PHE A 443 -8.75 69.14 3.16
CA PHE A 443 -7.48 68.42 3.12
C PHE A 443 -7.06 67.92 1.74
N TYR A 444 -7.99 67.48 0.90
CA TYR A 444 -7.66 66.72 -0.31
C TYR A 444 -8.00 67.42 -1.63
N GLU A 445 -8.93 68.38 -1.64
CA GLU A 445 -9.33 69.07 -2.86
C GLU A 445 -8.31 70.14 -3.27
N LYS A 446 -7.50 69.82 -4.29
CA LYS A 446 -6.47 70.72 -4.83
C LYS A 446 -7.02 71.71 -5.88
N ASN A 447 -8.16 71.41 -6.49
CA ASN A 447 -8.75 72.28 -7.51
C ASN A 447 -9.64 73.35 -6.85
N ASN A 448 -9.24 74.62 -6.98
CA ASN A 448 -9.95 75.74 -6.38
C ASN A 448 -11.41 75.86 -6.84
N TYR A 449 -11.73 75.55 -8.10
CA TYR A 449 -13.10 75.63 -8.62
C TYR A 449 -14.02 74.55 -8.05
N LEU A 450 -13.53 73.30 -7.99
CA LEU A 450 -14.26 72.19 -7.39
C LEU A 450 -14.42 72.38 -5.89
N LYS A 451 -13.40 72.95 -5.23
CA LYS A 451 -13.44 73.32 -3.81
C LYS A 451 -14.57 74.30 -3.52
N ILE A 452 -14.71 75.36 -4.31
CA ILE A 452 -15.80 76.33 -4.18
C ILE A 452 -17.16 75.65 -4.41
N LEU A 453 -17.30 74.90 -5.50
CA LEU A 453 -18.55 74.24 -5.87
C LEU A 453 -19.02 73.25 -4.80
N ARG A 454 -18.13 72.35 -4.34
CA ARG A 454 -18.46 71.34 -3.32
C ARG A 454 -18.72 71.96 -1.94
N THR A 455 -18.09 73.09 -1.63
CA THR A 455 -18.34 73.81 -0.36
C THR A 455 -19.71 74.50 -0.36
N VAL A 456 -20.08 75.09 -1.50
CA VAL A 456 -21.30 75.91 -1.65
C VAL A 456 -22.55 75.06 -1.86
N MET A 457 -22.46 73.91 -2.53
CA MET A 457 -23.62 73.07 -2.84
C MET A 457 -24.47 72.67 -1.62
N PRO A 458 -23.91 72.16 -0.50
CA PRO A 458 -24.71 71.86 0.68
C PRO A 458 -25.35 73.11 1.30
N LEU A 459 -24.67 74.27 1.25
CA LEU A 459 -25.22 75.54 1.74
C LEU A 459 -26.40 76.02 0.87
N LEU A 460 -26.34 75.79 -0.44
CA LEU A 460 -27.47 76.09 -1.34
C LEU A 460 -28.69 75.24 -1.01
N ILE A 461 -28.52 73.97 -0.60
CA ILE A 461 -29.63 73.11 -0.18
C ILE A 461 -30.28 73.65 1.10
N VAL A 462 -29.47 74.05 2.09
CA VAL A 462 -29.98 74.69 3.31
C VAL A 462 -30.73 75.98 2.97
N ALA A 463 -30.13 76.84 2.14
CA ALA A 463 -30.72 78.11 1.75
C ALA A 463 -32.04 77.91 0.97
N ALA A 464 -32.07 76.96 0.03
CA ALA A 464 -33.27 76.62 -0.73
C ALA A 464 -34.41 76.09 0.15
N PHE A 465 -34.08 75.30 1.18
CA PHE A 465 -35.08 74.82 2.12
C PHE A 465 -35.62 75.96 3.01
N VAL A 466 -34.74 76.82 3.51
CA VAL A 466 -35.14 77.99 4.32
C VAL A 466 -35.99 78.96 3.50
N THR A 467 -35.64 79.23 2.24
CA THR A 467 -36.46 80.08 1.36
C THR A 467 -37.79 79.43 0.99
N LEU A 468 -37.83 78.11 0.82
CA LEU A 468 -39.08 77.37 0.61
C LEU A 468 -40.01 77.50 1.83
N VAL A 469 -39.48 77.30 3.04
CA VAL A 469 -40.23 77.47 4.29
C VAL A 469 -40.69 78.92 4.44
N ALA A 470 -39.83 79.90 4.15
CA ALA A 470 -40.19 81.31 4.18
C ALA A 470 -41.29 81.66 3.16
N ALA A 471 -41.22 81.12 1.93
CA ALA A 471 -42.22 81.34 0.90
C ALA A 471 -43.58 80.70 1.25
N LEU A 472 -43.57 79.53 1.90
CA LEU A 472 -44.78 78.87 2.40
C LEU A 472 -45.42 79.63 3.57
N LEU A 473 -44.62 80.34 4.36
CA LEU A 473 -45.08 81.12 5.52
C LEU A 473 -45.39 82.59 5.20
N ALA A 474 -44.88 83.11 4.09
CA ALA A 474 -45.12 84.49 3.64
C ALA A 474 -46.60 84.89 3.60
N PRO A 475 -47.55 84.02 3.19
CA PRO A 475 -48.99 84.36 3.17
C PRO A 475 -49.61 84.53 4.56
N LEU A 476 -48.97 84.04 5.62
CA LEU A 476 -49.52 84.02 6.99
C LEU A 476 -49.23 85.31 7.78
N ALA A 477 -48.51 86.28 7.21
CA ALA A 477 -48.19 87.58 7.82
C ALA A 477 -47.69 87.49 9.28
N ILE A 478 -46.89 86.46 9.55
CA ILE A 478 -46.38 86.15 10.89
C ILE A 478 -45.39 87.26 11.33
N PRO A 479 -45.48 87.77 12.57
CA PRO A 479 -44.53 88.76 13.08
C PRO A 479 -43.10 88.22 13.09
N GLU A 480 -42.11 89.10 12.85
CA GLU A 480 -40.69 88.74 12.69
C GLU A 480 -40.13 87.87 13.83
N LEU A 481 -40.63 88.07 15.05
CA LEU A 481 -40.25 87.24 16.21
C LEU A 481 -40.70 85.77 16.05
N ALA A 482 -41.91 85.52 15.55
CA ALA A 482 -42.39 84.16 15.30
C ALA A 482 -41.73 83.53 14.07
N PHE A 483 -41.25 84.34 13.13
CA PHE A 483 -40.38 83.86 12.05
C PHE A 483 -39.05 83.30 12.60
N THR A 484 -38.43 83.94 13.60
CA THR A 484 -37.19 83.40 14.21
C THR A 484 -37.40 82.05 14.91
N VAL A 485 -38.56 81.83 15.52
CA VAL A 485 -38.92 80.55 16.17
C VAL A 485 -39.07 79.42 15.14
N ILE A 486 -39.51 79.73 13.92
CA ILE A 486 -39.66 78.75 12.83
C ILE A 486 -38.35 78.58 12.04
N LEU A 487 -37.53 79.63 11.96
CA LEU A 487 -36.24 79.62 11.26
C LEU A 487 -35.25 78.63 11.87
N ILE A 488 -35.19 78.51 13.20
CA ILE A 488 -34.27 77.58 13.88
C ILE A 488 -34.57 76.11 13.49
N PRO A 489 -35.80 75.58 13.65
CA PRO A 489 -36.17 74.26 13.13
C PRO A 489 -35.94 74.11 11.62
N ALA A 490 -36.22 75.15 10.83
CA ALA A 490 -36.00 75.12 9.38
C ALA A 490 -34.52 74.98 9.02
N LEU A 491 -33.62 75.66 9.73
CA LEU A 491 -32.17 75.51 9.57
C LEU A 491 -31.70 74.09 9.96
N PHE A 492 -32.19 73.52 11.06
CA PHE A 492 -31.87 72.16 11.46
C PHE A 492 -32.33 71.11 10.43
N LEU A 493 -33.56 71.25 9.93
CA LEU A 493 -34.09 70.39 8.85
C LEU A 493 -33.32 70.59 7.54
N GLY A 494 -32.97 71.83 7.19
CA GLY A 494 -32.14 72.15 6.04
C GLY A 494 -30.76 71.50 6.12
N LEU A 495 -30.11 71.54 7.29
CA LEU A 495 -28.83 70.86 7.55
C LEU A 495 -28.97 69.34 7.47
N ALA A 496 -30.09 68.78 7.95
CA ALA A 496 -30.35 67.35 7.86
C ALA A 496 -30.54 66.91 6.40
N LEU A 497 -31.24 67.71 5.59
CA LEU A 497 -31.39 67.50 4.15
C LEU A 497 -30.04 67.62 3.41
N ALA A 498 -29.23 68.63 3.73
CA ALA A 498 -27.89 68.77 3.17
C ALA A 498 -27.00 67.57 3.52
N THR A 499 -27.12 67.06 4.75
CA THR A 499 -26.40 65.84 5.16
C THR A 499 -26.87 64.60 4.41
N LYS A 500 -28.19 64.45 4.24
CA LYS A 500 -28.75 63.36 3.43
C LYS A 500 -28.31 63.46 1.97
N TYR A 501 -28.23 64.65 1.41
CA TYR A 501 -27.68 64.88 0.08
C TYR A 501 -26.23 64.39 -0.03
N VAL A 502 -25.36 64.80 0.91
CA VAL A 502 -23.96 64.34 0.93
C VAL A 502 -23.88 62.82 1.03
N ALA A 503 -24.63 62.22 1.96
CA ALA A 503 -24.66 60.77 2.12
C ALA A 503 -25.14 60.03 0.86
N ILE A 504 -26.17 60.55 0.17
CA ILE A 504 -26.67 59.97 -1.09
C ILE A 504 -25.64 60.14 -2.19
N LYS A 505 -25.02 61.32 -2.31
CA LYS A 505 -23.96 61.61 -3.29
C LYS A 505 -22.77 60.65 -3.10
N ASP A 506 -22.29 60.49 -1.86
CA ASP A 506 -21.15 59.62 -1.55
C ASP A 506 -21.49 58.14 -1.77
N ASN A 507 -22.70 57.72 -1.40
CA ASN A 507 -23.15 56.35 -1.68
C ASN A 507 -23.28 56.10 -3.18
N LEU A 508 -23.83 57.05 -3.94
CA LEU A 508 -23.94 56.94 -5.40
C LEU A 508 -22.56 56.91 -6.07
N TYR A 509 -21.62 57.74 -5.61
CA TYR A 509 -20.23 57.70 -6.07
C TYR A 509 -19.59 56.35 -5.77
N LYS A 510 -19.74 55.84 -4.55
CA LYS A 510 -19.23 54.54 -4.13
C LYS A 510 -19.81 53.41 -4.98
N THR A 511 -21.13 53.35 -5.14
CA THR A 511 -21.81 52.33 -5.94
C THR A 511 -21.41 52.39 -7.42
N LEU A 512 -21.32 53.59 -8.02
CA LEU A 512 -20.86 53.74 -9.40
C LEU A 512 -19.41 53.28 -9.56
N ARG A 513 -18.56 53.60 -8.58
CA ARG A 513 -17.17 53.17 -8.55
C ARG A 513 -17.06 51.64 -8.43
N GLU A 514 -17.83 51.02 -7.53
CA GLU A 514 -17.86 49.57 -7.35
C GLU A 514 -18.39 48.86 -8.60
N ILE A 515 -19.44 49.39 -9.25
CA ILE A 515 -19.97 48.85 -10.51
C ILE A 515 -18.91 48.93 -11.63
N TYR A 516 -18.20 50.06 -11.73
CA TYR A 516 -17.18 50.25 -12.78
C TYR A 516 -16.02 49.27 -12.64
N TYR A 517 -15.55 49.00 -11.41
CA TYR A 517 -14.42 48.11 -11.15
C TYR A 517 -14.83 46.64 -10.90
N GLY A 518 -16.11 46.34 -10.72
CA GLY A 518 -16.61 44.97 -10.53
C GLY A 518 -16.78 44.52 -9.08
N GLY A 519 -16.58 45.41 -8.10
CA GLY A 519 -16.83 45.14 -6.68
C GLY A 519 -16.06 46.04 -5.72
N PRO A 520 -16.29 45.91 -4.40
CA PRO A 520 -15.63 46.72 -3.36
C PRO A 520 -14.13 46.42 -3.20
N PHE A 521 -13.69 45.22 -3.58
CA PHE A 521 -12.28 44.78 -3.49
C PHE A 521 -11.57 44.71 -4.85
N GLU A 522 -12.25 45.06 -5.95
CA GLU A 522 -11.66 45.13 -7.28
C GLU A 522 -11.22 46.56 -7.65
N ILE A 523 -11.37 47.52 -6.73
CA ILE A 523 -10.89 48.89 -6.89
C ILE A 523 -9.35 48.94 -6.85
N PRO A 524 -8.70 49.94 -7.48
CA PRO A 524 -7.24 50.02 -7.57
C PRO A 524 -6.49 49.95 -6.23
N GLU A 525 -7.11 50.37 -5.13
CA GLU A 525 -6.54 50.31 -3.79
C GLU A 525 -6.35 48.89 -3.23
N PHE A 526 -7.05 47.90 -3.81
CA PHE A 526 -6.96 46.50 -3.43
C PHE A 526 -6.32 45.62 -4.52
N GLN A 527 -6.00 46.17 -5.68
CA GLN A 527 -5.32 45.44 -6.75
C GLN A 527 -3.82 45.25 -6.47
N VAL A 528 -3.21 44.22 -7.05
CA VAL A 528 -1.76 44.03 -6.98
C VAL A 528 -1.06 45.18 -7.66
N ASN A 529 -0.07 45.75 -6.99
CA ASN A 529 0.76 46.81 -7.55
C ASN A 529 2.21 46.34 -7.78
N ALA A 530 3.00 47.17 -8.47
CA ALA A 530 4.38 46.85 -8.81
C ALA A 530 5.27 46.55 -7.59
N ARG A 531 4.96 47.18 -6.43
CA ARG A 531 5.68 46.92 -5.18
C ARG A 531 5.41 45.51 -4.66
N MET A 532 4.15 45.08 -4.64
CA MET A 532 3.79 43.73 -4.21
C MET A 532 4.39 42.67 -5.14
N ALA A 533 4.33 42.88 -6.45
CA ALA A 533 4.96 41.99 -7.42
C ALA A 533 6.49 41.89 -7.22
N ALA A 534 7.14 43.00 -6.86
CA ALA A 534 8.56 43.02 -6.56
C ALA A 534 8.90 42.30 -5.23
N ILE A 535 8.08 42.48 -4.19
CA ILE A 535 8.30 41.85 -2.87
C ILE A 535 8.10 40.34 -2.94
N PHE A 536 7.09 39.86 -3.67
CA PHE A 536 6.73 38.44 -3.75
C PHE A 536 7.25 37.76 -5.03
N THR A 537 8.18 38.39 -5.75
CA THR A 537 8.86 37.98 -7.00
C THR A 537 7.99 37.71 -8.22
N THR A 538 6.74 37.26 -8.07
CA THR A 538 5.80 37.01 -9.16
C THR A 538 4.45 37.67 -8.89
N GLU A 539 3.75 38.02 -9.97
CA GLU A 539 2.40 38.59 -9.90
C GLU A 539 1.40 37.58 -9.34
N GLU A 540 1.53 36.29 -9.68
CA GLU A 540 0.69 35.20 -9.17
C GLU A 540 0.77 35.06 -7.63
N ASN A 541 1.96 35.17 -7.05
CA ASN A 541 2.13 35.07 -5.60
C ASN A 541 1.55 36.30 -4.88
N ALA A 542 1.73 37.48 -5.46
CA ALA A 542 1.15 38.72 -4.94
C ALA A 542 -0.39 38.70 -5.00
N GLU A 543 -0.95 38.12 -6.06
CA GLU A 543 -2.40 37.91 -6.22
C GLU A 543 -2.94 36.89 -5.20
N CYS A 544 -2.19 35.82 -4.91
CA CYS A 544 -2.54 34.86 -3.86
C CYS A 544 -2.64 35.55 -2.48
N ILE A 545 -1.70 36.45 -2.17
CA ILE A 545 -1.70 37.23 -0.92
C ILE A 545 -2.84 38.24 -0.90
N ARG A 546 -3.11 38.92 -2.02
CA ARG A 546 -4.29 39.79 -2.17
C ARG A 546 -5.56 39.03 -1.82
N ASN A 547 -5.78 37.88 -2.46
CA ASN A 547 -6.98 37.08 -2.27
C ASN A 547 -7.14 36.65 -0.81
N PHE A 548 -6.05 36.23 -0.14
CA PHE A 548 -6.07 35.93 1.29
C PHE A 548 -6.53 37.12 2.15
N TYR A 549 -5.96 38.32 1.96
CA TYR A 549 -6.35 39.50 2.74
C TYR A 549 -7.78 39.96 2.44
N VAL A 550 -8.21 39.87 1.18
CA VAL A 550 -9.59 40.19 0.77
C VAL A 550 -10.58 39.22 1.40
N GLU A 551 -10.32 37.91 1.38
CA GLU A 551 -11.16 36.90 2.03
C GLU A 551 -11.29 37.15 3.54
N GLU A 552 -10.18 37.49 4.20
CA GLU A 552 -10.18 37.78 5.64
C GLU A 552 -10.95 39.07 5.99
N LEU A 553 -10.85 40.11 5.15
CA LEU A 553 -11.64 41.33 5.30
C LEU A 553 -13.13 41.08 5.07
N GLN A 554 -13.49 40.31 4.03
CA GLN A 554 -14.86 39.91 3.76
C GLN A 554 -15.45 39.09 4.92
N ARG A 555 -14.66 38.19 5.52
CA ARG A 555 -15.08 37.42 6.70
C ARG A 555 -15.36 38.33 7.89
N CYS A 556 -14.54 39.35 8.12
CA CYS A 556 -14.79 40.35 9.15
C CYS A 556 -16.09 41.13 8.88
N ASP A 557 -16.34 41.51 7.61
CA ASP A 557 -17.55 42.23 7.21
C ASP A 557 -18.81 41.35 7.38
N GLN A 558 -18.75 40.06 7.03
CA GLN A 558 -19.86 39.11 7.24
C GLN A 558 -20.20 38.94 8.73
N ILE A 559 -19.17 38.83 9.59
CA ILE A 559 -19.36 38.75 11.05
C ILE A 559 -20.01 40.05 11.57
N GLU A 560 -19.60 41.21 11.05
CA GLU A 560 -20.18 42.49 11.44
C GLU A 560 -21.65 42.61 11.01
N VAL A 561 -22.01 42.13 9.81
CA VAL A 561 -23.42 42.05 9.36
C VAL A 561 -24.25 41.16 10.28
N LEU A 562 -23.70 40.03 10.76
CA LEU A 562 -24.37 39.16 11.73
C LEU A 562 -24.58 39.85 13.10
N PHE A 563 -23.66 40.71 13.53
CA PHE A 563 -23.84 41.50 14.74
C PHE A 563 -24.83 42.65 14.56
N GLN A 564 -24.87 43.27 13.37
CA GLN A 564 -25.82 44.33 13.05
C GLN A 564 -27.25 43.81 12.98
N SER A 565 -27.48 42.69 12.29
CA SER A 565 -28.82 42.08 12.19
C SER A 565 -29.37 41.62 13.54
N LYS A 566 -28.51 41.07 14.41
CA LYS A 566 -28.89 40.74 15.79
C LYS A 566 -29.10 41.97 16.69
N GLY A 567 -28.40 43.05 16.41
CA GLY A 567 -28.53 44.33 17.11
C GLY A 567 -29.84 45.06 16.79
N ASP A 568 -30.37 44.86 15.58
CA ASP A 568 -31.69 45.38 15.18
C ASP A 568 -32.85 44.64 15.89
N ASP A 569 -32.64 43.38 16.28
CA ASP A 569 -33.60 42.55 17.04
C ASP A 569 -33.49 42.70 18.57
N GLY A 570 -32.49 43.44 19.10
CA GLY A 570 -32.29 43.67 20.54
C GLY A 570 -30.87 44.10 20.96
N LEU A 571 -30.65 44.34 22.26
CA LEU A 571 -29.31 44.67 22.80
C LEU A 571 -28.39 43.43 22.78
N LEU A 572 -27.23 43.54 22.13
CA LEU A 572 -26.16 42.53 22.14
C LEU A 572 -25.71 42.21 23.58
N ARG A 573 -25.43 40.93 23.87
CA ARG A 573 -24.89 40.52 25.18
C ARG A 573 -23.44 40.99 25.34
N GLN A 574 -22.97 41.10 26.59
CA GLN A 574 -21.59 41.54 26.90
C GLN A 574 -20.51 40.75 26.14
N ASN A 575 -20.64 39.42 26.08
CA ASN A 575 -19.72 38.57 25.32
C ASN A 575 -19.77 38.84 23.80
N GLU A 576 -20.93 39.17 23.26
CA GLU A 576 -21.09 39.48 21.83
C GLU A 576 -20.53 40.87 21.50
N LEU A 577 -20.64 41.83 22.43
CA LEU A 577 -20.00 43.14 22.33
C LEU A 577 -18.47 43.03 22.33
N GLU A 578 -17.92 42.16 23.18
CA GLU A 578 -16.48 41.88 23.21
C GLU A 578 -16.02 41.23 21.90
N GLN A 579 -16.74 40.23 21.39
CA GLN A 579 -16.44 39.61 20.08
C GLN A 579 -16.55 40.60 18.92
N ARG A 580 -17.55 41.48 18.94
CA ARG A 580 -17.68 42.55 17.95
C ARG A 580 -16.50 43.52 18.02
N LYS A 581 -16.07 43.92 19.22
CA LYS A 581 -14.90 44.78 19.42
C LYS A 581 -13.63 44.10 18.88
N GLU A 582 -13.43 42.83 19.17
CA GLU A 582 -12.31 42.04 18.64
C GLU A 582 -12.34 41.94 17.10
N ASN A 583 -13.51 41.71 16.51
CA ASN A 583 -13.68 41.68 15.06
C ASN A 583 -13.34 43.03 14.40
N LEU A 584 -13.80 44.14 14.98
CA LEU A 584 -13.47 45.49 14.50
C LEU A 584 -11.97 45.78 14.60
N VAL A 585 -11.34 45.43 15.73
CA VAL A 585 -9.88 45.58 15.90
C VAL A 585 -9.13 44.74 14.86
N ARG A 586 -9.55 43.49 14.62
CA ARG A 586 -8.96 42.63 13.59
C ARG A 586 -9.09 43.25 12.21
N ARG A 587 -10.29 43.71 11.84
CA ARG A 587 -10.55 44.35 10.55
C ARG A 587 -9.65 45.58 10.35
N HIS A 588 -9.52 46.44 11.35
CA HIS A 588 -8.62 47.59 11.30
C HIS A 588 -7.16 47.17 11.18
N THR A 589 -6.74 46.13 11.90
CA THR A 589 -5.38 45.59 11.83
C THR A 589 -5.08 45.08 10.42
N LEU A 590 -5.99 44.31 9.80
CA LEU A 590 -5.86 43.83 8.42
C LEU A 590 -5.79 44.98 7.41
N CYS A 591 -6.58 46.05 7.58
CA CYS A 591 -6.49 47.23 6.70
C CYS A 591 -5.14 47.95 6.82
N LEU A 592 -4.56 48.02 8.03
CA LEU A 592 -3.25 48.63 8.24
C LEU A 592 -2.12 47.76 7.69
N GLU A 593 -2.22 46.44 7.86
CA GLU A 593 -1.31 45.47 7.24
C GLU A 593 -1.37 45.56 5.71
N TRP A 594 -2.57 45.64 5.14
CA TRP A 594 -2.76 45.85 3.71
C TRP A 594 -2.10 47.15 3.24
N TYR A 595 -2.28 48.26 3.97
CA TYR A 595 -1.59 49.50 3.67
C TYR A 595 -0.07 49.36 3.76
N ASP A 596 0.44 48.64 4.76
CA ASP A 596 1.87 48.40 4.93
C ASP A 596 2.48 47.61 3.75
N ILE A 597 1.75 46.58 3.27
CA ILE A 597 2.11 45.75 2.12
C ILE A 597 2.00 46.56 0.81
N HIS A 598 0.86 47.20 0.58
CA HIS A 598 0.50 47.81 -0.70
C HIS A 598 1.10 49.22 -0.86
N SER A 599 1.00 50.11 0.12
CA SER A 599 1.21 51.56 -0.07
C SER A 599 2.29 52.21 0.80
N ASN A 600 2.71 51.59 1.91
CA ASN A 600 3.69 52.19 2.82
C ASN A 600 5.14 52.06 2.32
N VAL A 601 5.59 53.02 1.51
CA VAL A 601 6.97 53.07 0.98
C VAL A 601 8.06 53.12 2.06
N ASN A 602 7.72 53.56 3.28
CA ASN A 602 8.68 53.68 4.38
C ASN A 602 8.99 52.34 5.08
N LEU A 603 8.15 51.33 4.88
CA LEU A 603 8.42 49.97 5.39
C LEU A 603 9.33 49.24 4.40
N GLY A 604 10.52 48.83 4.87
CA GLY A 604 11.50 48.11 4.05
C GLY A 604 10.91 46.83 3.44
N TYR A 605 11.28 46.53 2.19
CA TYR A 605 10.76 45.38 1.42
C TYR A 605 10.97 44.04 2.13
N GLU A 606 12.05 43.91 2.92
CA GLU A 606 12.43 42.69 3.66
C GLU A 606 11.48 42.36 4.82
N LYS A 607 10.79 43.37 5.38
CA LYS A 607 9.90 43.18 6.53
C LYS A 607 8.48 42.76 6.14
N VAL A 608 8.08 43.01 4.90
CA VAL A 608 6.73 42.75 4.39
C VAL A 608 6.42 41.24 4.32
N PRO A 609 7.30 40.36 3.79
CA PRO A 609 7.08 38.92 3.81
C PRO A 609 6.89 38.34 5.21
N GLN A 610 7.67 38.82 6.19
CA GLN A 610 7.54 38.37 7.58
C GLN A 610 6.19 38.76 8.21
N LEU A 611 5.68 39.96 7.89
CA LEU A 611 4.36 40.41 8.34
C LEU A 611 3.25 39.51 7.80
N VAL A 612 3.31 39.19 6.50
CA VAL A 612 2.35 38.27 5.86
C VAL A 612 2.48 36.85 6.43
N LEU A 613 3.70 36.35 6.62
CA LEU A 613 3.95 35.04 7.19
C LEU A 613 3.38 34.91 8.60
N ASN A 614 3.59 35.91 9.46
CA ASN A 614 3.03 35.94 10.81
C ASN A 614 1.49 35.85 10.79
N ARG A 615 0.85 36.62 9.88
CA ARG A 615 -0.61 36.62 9.72
C ARG A 615 -1.13 35.27 9.20
N LEU A 616 -0.47 34.66 8.22
CA LEU A 616 -0.82 33.33 7.70
C LEU A 616 -0.69 32.24 8.77
N VAL A 617 0.37 32.29 9.58
CA VAL A 617 0.57 31.34 10.70
C VAL A 617 -0.49 31.53 11.77
N GLU A 618 -0.84 32.77 12.12
CA GLU A 618 -1.90 33.06 13.10
C GLU A 618 -3.27 32.56 12.60
N THR A 619 -3.64 32.89 11.36
CA THR A 619 -4.91 32.44 10.77
C THR A 619 -4.94 30.93 10.59
N GLY A 620 -3.83 30.32 10.15
CA GLY A 620 -3.69 28.86 10.03
C GLY A 620 -3.83 28.16 11.38
N HIS A 621 -3.28 28.73 12.45
CA HIS A 621 -3.47 28.21 13.80
C HIS A 621 -4.93 28.29 14.26
N ARG A 622 -5.62 29.39 13.98
CA ARG A 622 -7.06 29.52 14.29
C ARG A 622 -7.90 28.49 13.54
N GLU A 623 -7.63 28.28 12.25
CA GLU A 623 -8.30 27.24 11.46
C GLU A 623 -7.99 25.83 11.97
N TYR A 624 -6.77 25.58 12.45
CA TYR A 624 -6.39 24.31 13.05
C TYR A 624 -7.08 24.04 14.39
N GLU A 625 -7.24 25.04 15.26
CA GLU A 625 -8.00 24.91 16.51
C GLU A 625 -9.51 24.75 16.24
N ALA A 626 -10.04 25.43 15.22
CA ALA A 626 -11.40 25.20 14.74
C ALA A 626 -11.57 23.77 14.21
N LEU A 627 -10.61 23.26 13.42
CA LEU A 627 -10.57 21.87 12.97
C LEU A 627 -10.62 20.90 14.15
N LYS A 628 -9.77 21.07 15.19
CA LYS A 628 -9.80 20.19 16.37
C LYS A 628 -11.15 20.19 17.06
N THR A 629 -11.71 21.38 17.27
CA THR A 629 -12.99 21.55 17.98
C THR A 629 -14.15 20.94 17.19
N THR A 630 -14.19 21.17 15.88
CA THR A 630 -15.23 20.63 15.00
C THR A 630 -15.08 19.13 14.83
N LEU A 631 -13.84 18.63 14.69
CA LEU A 631 -13.55 17.21 14.63
C LEU A 631 -14.04 16.51 15.89
N GLN A 632 -13.75 17.03 17.09
CA GLN A 632 -14.25 16.44 18.34
C GLN A 632 -15.78 16.30 18.38
N LYS A 633 -16.53 17.25 17.78
CA LYS A 633 -17.99 17.20 17.70
C LYS A 633 -18.49 16.21 16.63
N GLU A 634 -17.79 16.11 15.51
CA GLU A 634 -18.19 15.25 14.38
C GLU A 634 -17.69 13.81 14.52
N PHE A 635 -16.60 13.57 15.28
CA PHE A 635 -15.92 12.28 15.36
C PHE A 635 -16.79 11.13 15.88
N PRO A 636 -17.69 11.30 16.86
CA PRO A 636 -18.60 10.23 17.27
C PRO A 636 -19.43 9.66 16.11
N LYS A 637 -19.84 10.51 15.15
CA LYS A 637 -20.57 10.04 13.95
C LYS A 637 -19.67 9.27 12.98
N VAL A 638 -18.38 9.60 12.95
CA VAL A 638 -17.37 8.81 12.23
C VAL A 638 -17.18 7.46 12.93
N GLU A 639 -17.12 7.40 14.26
CA GLU A 639 -17.07 6.14 15.02
C GLU A 639 -18.30 5.25 14.80
N ASP A 640 -19.50 5.84 14.72
CA ASP A 640 -20.72 5.12 14.33
C ASP A 640 -20.59 4.52 12.93
N THR A 641 -20.02 5.29 11.98
CA THR A 641 -19.76 4.84 10.60
C THR A 641 -18.76 3.68 10.57
N ILE A 642 -17.67 3.76 11.35
CA ILE A 642 -16.70 2.67 11.52
C ILE A 642 -17.38 1.43 12.10
N THR A 643 -18.28 1.60 13.07
CA THR A 643 -19.04 0.49 13.68
C THR A 643 -19.95 -0.18 12.65
N VAL A 644 -20.62 0.59 11.80
CA VAL A 644 -21.44 0.06 10.69
C VAL A 644 -20.58 -0.71 9.68
N VAL A 645 -19.43 -0.17 9.28
CA VAL A 645 -18.49 -0.84 8.37
C VAL A 645 -17.98 -2.15 8.98
N THR A 646 -17.58 -2.13 10.25
CA THR A 646 -17.09 -3.33 10.96
C THR A 646 -18.19 -4.39 11.09
N ARG A 647 -19.44 -3.97 11.31
CA ARG A 647 -20.60 -4.88 11.31
C ARG A 647 -20.84 -5.50 9.93
N LYS A 648 -20.72 -4.72 8.84
CA LYS A 648 -20.82 -5.23 7.47
C LYS A 648 -19.74 -6.26 7.14
N LEU A 649 -18.53 -6.06 7.66
CA LEU A 649 -17.44 -7.04 7.54
C LEU A 649 -17.76 -8.34 8.30
N LYS A 650 -18.47 -8.26 9.43
CA LYS A 650 -18.89 -9.44 10.21
C LYS A 650 -20.01 -10.25 9.54
N THR A 651 -20.99 -9.59 8.93
CA THR A 651 -22.10 -10.23 8.22
C THR A 651 -22.04 -9.87 6.74
N PRO A 652 -21.20 -10.54 5.94
CA PRO A 652 -21.15 -10.32 4.51
C PRO A 652 -22.49 -10.75 3.88
N SER A 653 -23.34 -9.79 3.55
CA SER A 653 -24.61 -10.06 2.84
C SER A 653 -24.31 -10.48 1.41
N GLU A 654 -24.97 -11.53 0.92
CA GLU A 654 -24.79 -12.16 -0.40
C GLU A 654 -24.96 -11.20 -1.60
N THR A 655 -25.54 -10.02 -1.38
CA THR A 655 -26.06 -9.12 -2.41
C THR A 655 -25.01 -8.21 -3.07
N GLU A 656 -23.77 -8.12 -2.56
CA GLU A 656 -22.75 -7.18 -3.08
C GLU A 656 -21.66 -7.81 -3.97
N LEU A 657 -21.55 -9.15 -4.06
CA LEU A 657 -20.48 -9.82 -4.82
C LEU A 657 -20.73 -10.00 -6.32
N GLN A 658 -21.99 -9.98 -6.76
CA GLN A 658 -22.33 -10.31 -8.16
C GLN A 658 -21.90 -9.24 -9.18
N LYS A 659 -21.37 -8.08 -8.77
CA LYS A 659 -20.96 -7.01 -9.69
C LYS A 659 -19.45 -6.90 -9.98
N SER A 660 -18.58 -7.74 -9.39
CA SER A 660 -17.12 -7.53 -9.53
C SER A 660 -16.29 -8.67 -10.13
N VAL A 661 -16.90 -9.80 -10.52
CA VAL A 661 -16.14 -10.93 -11.12
C VAL A 661 -16.40 -11.02 -12.63
N VAL A 662 -16.02 -9.99 -13.39
CA VAL A 662 -15.58 -10.13 -14.79
C VAL A 662 -14.51 -9.08 -15.05
N SER A 663 -13.24 -9.42 -14.86
CA SER A 663 -12.14 -8.85 -15.65
C SER A 663 -10.88 -9.70 -15.48
N SER A 664 -10.68 -10.64 -16.40
CA SER A 664 -9.38 -11.24 -16.70
C SER A 664 -8.42 -10.16 -17.23
N PRO A 665 -7.09 -10.31 -17.10
CA PRO A 665 -6.14 -9.29 -17.51
C PRO A 665 -5.99 -9.31 -19.03
N GLY A 666 -6.58 -8.32 -19.71
CA GLY A 666 -6.48 -8.22 -21.15
C GLY A 666 -7.11 -6.96 -21.74
N LYS A 667 -6.28 -5.93 -21.91
CA LYS A 667 -6.46 -4.74 -22.76
C LYS A 667 -7.53 -3.73 -22.34
N SER A 668 -7.04 -2.50 -22.19
CA SER A 668 -7.74 -1.20 -22.23
C SER A 668 -9.13 -1.22 -22.86
N ASN A 669 -10.13 -0.90 -22.05
CA ASN A 669 -11.07 0.20 -22.27
C ASN A 669 -11.91 0.39 -21.02
N TYR A 670 -11.96 1.63 -20.51
CA TYR A 670 -12.77 2.03 -19.37
C TYR A 670 -14.23 1.57 -19.51
N PRO A 671 -14.81 0.87 -18.52
CA PRO A 671 -16.25 0.83 -18.37
C PRO A 671 -16.67 1.82 -17.28
N MET A 672 -17.62 2.69 -17.63
CA MET A 672 -18.34 3.56 -16.71
C MET A 672 -18.83 2.78 -15.49
N LEU A 673 -18.30 3.13 -14.31
CA LEU A 673 -18.84 2.70 -13.03
C LEU A 673 -20.30 3.18 -12.91
N SER A 674 -21.23 2.23 -12.91
CA SER A 674 -22.60 2.50 -12.46
C SER A 674 -22.55 3.02 -11.01
N LYS A 675 -22.94 4.29 -10.82
CA LYS A 675 -23.11 4.93 -9.52
C LYS A 675 -24.24 4.23 -8.75
N ASN A 676 -23.92 3.16 -8.06
CA ASN A 676 -24.78 2.62 -7.01
C ASN A 676 -24.74 3.61 -5.83
N TYR A 677 -25.79 4.42 -5.69
CA TYR A 677 -26.07 5.21 -4.50
C TYR A 677 -26.28 4.27 -3.31
N SER A 678 -25.21 3.98 -2.57
CA SER A 678 -25.34 3.67 -1.15
C SER A 678 -25.58 5.00 -0.42
N PRO A 679 -26.49 5.09 0.55
CA PRO A 679 -26.58 6.28 1.39
C PRO A 679 -25.20 6.50 2.00
N SER A 680 -24.53 7.59 1.61
CA SER A 680 -23.21 7.92 2.11
C SER A 680 -23.32 8.01 3.63
N LEU A 681 -22.62 7.13 4.34
CA LEU A 681 -22.46 7.32 5.77
C LEU A 681 -21.72 8.65 5.99
N PHE A 682 -21.84 9.17 7.19
CA PHE A 682 -21.51 10.55 7.54
C PHE A 682 -20.11 10.98 7.03
N LYS A 683 -20.06 12.12 6.32
CA LYS A 683 -18.82 12.81 5.95
C LYS A 683 -18.63 14.03 6.86
N PRO A 684 -17.44 14.21 7.48
CA PRO A 684 -17.17 15.35 8.37
C PRO A 684 -16.89 16.63 7.57
N VAL A 685 -17.92 17.17 6.91
CA VAL A 685 -17.80 18.27 5.94
C VAL A 685 -17.18 19.52 6.56
N GLN A 686 -17.55 19.85 7.80
CA GLN A 686 -17.05 21.05 8.46
C GLN A 686 -15.57 20.88 8.86
N SER A 687 -15.20 19.72 9.40
CA SER A 687 -13.79 19.41 9.70
C SER A 687 -12.95 19.42 8.42
N LEU A 688 -13.44 18.83 7.33
CA LEU A 688 -12.72 18.84 6.05
C LEU A 688 -12.54 20.25 5.48
N ALA A 689 -13.53 21.14 5.64
CA ALA A 689 -13.41 22.53 5.23
C ALA A 689 -12.29 23.26 5.99
N HIS A 690 -12.23 23.13 7.32
CA HIS A 690 -11.16 23.71 8.13
C HIS A 690 -9.78 23.10 7.80
N LYS A 691 -9.73 21.79 7.54
CA LYS A 691 -8.50 21.11 7.10
C LYS A 691 -8.00 21.68 5.77
N MET A 692 -8.87 21.80 4.76
CA MET A 692 -8.52 22.36 3.46
C MET A 692 -8.06 23.83 3.58
N GLY A 693 -8.74 24.63 4.40
CA GLY A 693 -8.34 26.01 4.69
C GLY A 693 -6.95 26.08 5.31
N ALA A 694 -6.67 25.28 6.35
CA ALA A 694 -5.35 25.22 6.97
C ALA A 694 -4.26 24.71 6.01
N GLN A 695 -4.57 23.73 5.14
CA GLN A 695 -3.64 23.24 4.11
C GLN A 695 -3.29 24.31 3.08
N HIS A 696 -4.28 25.10 2.65
CA HIS A 696 -4.06 26.23 1.75
C HIS A 696 -3.16 27.28 2.39
N LEU A 697 -3.45 27.68 3.63
CA LEU A 697 -2.65 28.67 4.36
C LEU A 697 -1.20 28.22 4.60
N ASP A 698 -0.98 26.94 4.93
CA ASP A 698 0.36 26.36 5.07
C ASP A 698 1.13 26.32 3.75
N ALA A 699 0.44 26.04 2.64
CA ALA A 699 1.05 26.06 1.31
C ALA A 699 1.51 27.47 0.92
N VAL A 700 0.68 28.49 1.17
CA VAL A 700 1.03 29.91 0.94
C VAL A 700 2.16 30.35 1.86
N ALA A 701 2.15 29.94 3.14
CA ALA A 701 3.23 30.24 4.08
C ALA A 701 4.56 29.60 3.65
N THR A 702 4.54 28.34 3.20
CA THR A 702 5.72 27.62 2.70
C THR A 702 6.28 28.28 1.44
N MET A 703 5.41 28.74 0.54
CA MET A 703 5.81 29.51 -0.65
C MET A 703 6.61 30.76 -0.28
N ILE A 704 6.16 31.53 0.72
CA ILE A 704 6.86 32.73 1.20
C ILE A 704 8.19 32.37 1.90
N GLN A 705 8.23 31.28 2.68
CA GLN A 705 9.44 30.84 3.39
C GLN A 705 10.54 30.31 2.46
N LEU A 706 10.19 29.73 1.32
CA LEU A 706 11.18 29.25 0.33
C LEU A 706 11.83 30.41 -0.46
N GLN A 707 11.30 31.64 -0.33
CA GLN A 707 11.76 32.84 -1.03
C GLN A 707 12.61 33.76 -0.15
N ALA A 708 12.55 33.59 1.17
CA ALA A 708 13.41 34.25 2.15
C ALA A 708 14.69 33.42 2.39
#